data_AF-A0A8H6QXS7-F1
#
_entry.id   AF-A0A8H6QXS7-F1
#
_cell.length_a   1.000
_cell.length_b   1.000
_cell.length_c   1.000
_cell.angle_alpha   90.00
_cell.angle_beta   90.00
_cell.angle_gamma   90.00
#
_symmetry.space_group_name_H-M   'P 1'
#
loop_
_entity.id
_entity.type
_entity.pdbx_description
1 polymer ?
#
loop_
_entity_poly.entity_id
_entity_poly.type
_entity_poly.pdbx_seq_one_letter_code
_entity_poly.pdbx_strand_id
1 'polypeptide(L)'
;MSRSVGRDGPIRHGRAAMGLEYVILEAWSQGFLVGGLIILIMITLANIRKGVLLHKLILLELVLSLGHGTFIFCADPTYGWYLSSTATLLYISYFIHNIVSWMKIKPFLSRLASTFFISTVILVTPYWVAEIYLNFEYFNGLGNDSFAFTRPWEVVVRDGWWIFTACWLMYSIKRGYDLTSIELVRISPRFGILLLCMLISIAFMVVDVAVTVSHVFGNEGVNPFWKASGNLGPAVLKALLSAGFEVTVLTRAGSHNKDNFGRAQVVPVDYSSLESLTSALSGHDVVVNTLGAISRDIHLRLVDAAVAAQVQRFIPSEFGSDTTNENAAKLPVYQDKVAVQKYLQEKSKESGGKFSYTIQINGPFLDWGLMFSTTTLSGVGKGVCGIINNLEATKNRTVYIREADVSQKQLLKISGKQRATKSISTVELEKAGFAELSKPNPDPEVFVFNFLRRAIFGEGFGNLFTTESLSNDLLGVEPIGEEELKNLVANVPKSPTTKAFVDLIGPTSIITAEGDEWRDLRARLNPGFSTGNLMTLLPCMVEKTLLFVDILDQYAASGEHFMLDELCTNLTFDIIGAVTMGVNLCAQLGEDRQSEIVKVFKELGSTYNSHRGIWAVTLGRLRRRKLARKLNVLLRDFISETFEEVKRASQTNGTARLGSRSILTLTLQDANELTQAMMDRACDQLKTFLFAGHDTTSILLQWALYELSRTPRAMNAVRSELDYIFGSDTSPRSVGNILLSEDGKALLSKMRYTSAVIKETLRLYPPSGSARYAGRGSGLTLRLPNGRVSCVDGLVLYNCATIIQRDETVYGESKDEFAPERWLQDDELNMHLSQNKDQDRYREARFAGPPSAWRPFERGPRNCIGQELAMIEARLILASVVRRYDFAKVGLGEIAMDENEQPALNSHGQYETKSKLYNVIIFPPVPRPAFRVLVG
;
A
#
# COMPACT_ATOMS: atom_id res chain seq x y z
N MET A 1 -59.58 -34.56 -16.49
CA MET A 1 -58.92 -35.82 -16.94
C MET A 1 -57.43 -35.58 -16.94
N SER A 2 -56.75 -35.71 -15.80
CA SER A 2 -56.09 -36.94 -15.34
C SER A 2 -55.17 -37.59 -16.40
N ARG A 3 -53.86 -37.44 -16.23
CA ARG A 3 -52.94 -38.57 -16.06
C ARG A 3 -51.55 -38.08 -15.65
N SER A 4 -51.23 -38.32 -14.39
CA SER A 4 -49.88 -38.51 -13.88
C SER A 4 -49.26 -39.77 -14.51
N VAL A 5 -48.03 -39.68 -14.98
CA VAL A 5 -47.04 -40.78 -14.90
C VAL A 5 -45.69 -40.13 -14.65
N GLY A 6 -45.12 -40.36 -13.47
CA GLY A 6 -43.78 -39.93 -13.12
C GLY A 6 -42.70 -40.78 -13.81
N ARG A 7 -41.52 -40.18 -13.94
CA ARG A 7 -40.25 -40.88 -13.83
C ARG A 7 -39.31 -40.00 -13.03
N ASP A 8 -39.09 -40.43 -11.79
CA ASP A 8 -37.91 -40.11 -11.01
C ASP A 8 -36.67 -40.45 -11.86
N GLY A 9 -35.90 -39.41 -12.17
CA GLY A 9 -34.49 -39.50 -12.54
C GLY A 9 -33.72 -38.57 -11.60
N PRO A 10 -32.47 -38.88 -11.23
CA PRO A 10 -31.76 -38.12 -10.21
C PRO A 10 -31.62 -36.68 -10.71
N ILE A 11 -32.14 -35.72 -9.93
CA ILE A 11 -31.85 -34.30 -10.13
C ILE A 11 -30.35 -34.15 -9.89
N ARG A 12 -29.56 -34.22 -10.97
CA ARG A 12 -28.12 -33.96 -10.95
C ARG A 12 -27.93 -32.50 -10.53
N HIS A 13 -27.15 -32.32 -9.48
CA HIS A 13 -26.78 -31.05 -8.87
C HIS A 13 -26.55 -29.95 -9.92
N GLY A 14 -27.44 -28.95 -9.94
CA GLY A 14 -27.14 -27.66 -10.57
C GLY A 14 -25.88 -27.07 -9.96
N ARG A 15 -25.01 -26.51 -10.81
CA ARG A 15 -23.74 -25.85 -10.46
C ARG A 15 -23.80 -25.18 -9.09
N ALA A 16 -23.05 -25.75 -8.14
CA ALA A 16 -22.71 -25.07 -6.90
C ALA A 16 -22.06 -23.72 -7.25
N ALA A 17 -22.49 -22.66 -6.57
CA ALA A 17 -22.05 -21.29 -6.79
C ALA A 17 -20.53 -21.19 -7.01
N MET A 18 -20.11 -20.78 -8.21
CA MET A 18 -18.72 -20.39 -8.49
C MET A 18 -18.34 -19.29 -7.49
N GLY A 19 -17.35 -19.54 -6.64
CA GLY A 19 -16.93 -18.61 -5.61
C GLY A 19 -16.57 -17.23 -6.21
N LEU A 20 -16.89 -16.16 -5.50
CA LEU A 20 -16.60 -14.77 -5.89
C LEU A 20 -15.14 -14.55 -6.34
N GLU A 21 -14.17 -15.28 -5.77
CA GLU A 21 -12.76 -15.23 -6.19
C GLU A 21 -12.52 -15.75 -7.62
N TYR A 22 -13.25 -16.78 -8.05
CA TYR A 22 -13.15 -17.32 -9.41
C TYR A 22 -13.75 -16.33 -10.43
N VAL A 23 -14.91 -15.76 -10.11
CA VAL A 23 -15.59 -14.75 -10.94
C VAL A 23 -14.74 -13.49 -11.11
N ILE A 24 -14.03 -13.05 -10.06
CA ILE A 24 -13.13 -11.88 -10.11
C ILE A 24 -11.89 -12.18 -10.96
N LEU A 25 -11.31 -13.38 -10.87
CA LEU A 25 -10.12 -13.75 -11.64
C LEU A 25 -10.43 -13.94 -13.13
N GLU A 26 -11.56 -14.56 -13.46
CA GLU A 26 -12.08 -14.62 -14.83
C GLU A 26 -12.37 -13.22 -15.37
N ALA A 27 -12.95 -12.33 -14.56
CA ALA A 27 -13.19 -10.95 -14.98
C ALA A 27 -11.88 -10.19 -15.33
N TRP A 28 -10.80 -10.47 -14.59
CA TRP A 28 -9.48 -9.87 -14.85
C TRP A 28 -8.81 -10.42 -16.12
N SER A 29 -8.80 -11.74 -16.33
CA SER A 29 -8.19 -12.34 -17.52
C SER A 29 -8.92 -11.92 -18.80
N GLN A 30 -10.24 -11.86 -18.75
CA GLN A 30 -11.08 -11.40 -19.86
C GLN A 30 -10.90 -9.89 -20.12
N GLY A 31 -10.76 -9.08 -19.06
CA GLY A 31 -10.41 -7.66 -19.18
C GLY A 31 -9.07 -7.43 -19.92
N PHE A 32 -8.06 -8.26 -19.67
CA PHE A 32 -6.79 -8.24 -20.40
C PHE A 32 -6.95 -8.67 -21.87
N LEU A 33 -7.74 -9.71 -22.15
CA LEU A 33 -8.02 -10.19 -23.51
C LEU A 33 -8.70 -9.11 -24.36
N VAL A 34 -9.77 -8.49 -23.85
CA VAL A 34 -10.49 -7.40 -24.52
C VAL A 34 -9.57 -6.21 -24.75
N GLY A 35 -8.76 -5.83 -23.74
CA GLY A 35 -7.76 -4.77 -23.88
C GLY A 35 -6.73 -5.05 -24.98
N GLY A 36 -6.25 -6.30 -25.07
CA GLY A 36 -5.32 -6.75 -26.12
C GLY A 36 -5.91 -6.67 -27.53
N LEU A 37 -7.16 -7.13 -27.71
CA LEU A 37 -7.87 -7.07 -29.00
C LEU A 37 -8.08 -5.62 -29.45
N ILE A 38 -8.44 -4.71 -28.54
CA ILE A 38 -8.59 -3.27 -28.86
C ILE A 38 -7.26 -2.69 -29.37
N ILE A 39 -6.14 -3.01 -28.73
CA ILE A 39 -4.82 -2.54 -29.16
C ILE A 39 -4.49 -3.07 -30.57
N LEU A 40 -4.76 -4.35 -30.85
CA LEU A 40 -4.52 -4.95 -32.17
C LEU A 40 -5.41 -4.35 -33.25
N ILE A 41 -6.66 -4.02 -32.94
CA ILE A 41 -7.58 -3.30 -33.85
C ILE A 41 -6.99 -1.93 -34.19
N MET A 42 -6.54 -1.17 -33.19
CA MET A 42 -5.95 0.16 -33.39
C MET A 42 -4.67 0.11 -34.23
N ILE A 43 -3.80 -0.89 -34.00
CA ILE A 43 -2.60 -1.11 -34.81
C ILE A 43 -2.98 -1.46 -36.25
N THR A 44 -3.98 -2.32 -36.44
CA THR A 44 -4.44 -2.72 -37.77
C THR A 44 -5.03 -1.54 -38.54
N LEU A 45 -5.84 -0.71 -37.88
CA LEU A 45 -6.39 0.52 -38.44
C LEU A 45 -5.30 1.55 -38.79
N ALA A 46 -4.30 1.72 -37.94
CA ALA A 46 -3.19 2.63 -38.19
C ALA A 46 -2.32 2.21 -39.40
N ASN A 47 -2.27 0.91 -39.71
CA ASN A 47 -1.45 0.36 -40.78
C ASN A 47 -2.27 -0.06 -42.02
N ILE A 48 -3.57 0.25 -42.07
CA ILE A 48 -4.44 -0.21 -43.15
C ILE A 48 -4.11 0.49 -44.47
N ARG A 49 -3.80 -0.30 -45.50
CA ARG A 49 -3.60 0.19 -46.87
C ARG A 49 -4.89 0.07 -47.68
N LYS A 50 -5.31 1.16 -48.33
CA LYS A 50 -6.50 1.22 -49.18
C LYS A 50 -6.35 0.22 -50.34
N GLY A 51 -7.29 -0.71 -50.47
CA GLY A 51 -7.30 -1.74 -51.53
C GLY A 51 -6.73 -3.11 -51.14
N VAL A 52 -6.11 -3.26 -49.97
CA VAL A 52 -5.57 -4.56 -49.53
C VAL A 52 -6.63 -5.36 -48.75
N LEU A 53 -7.14 -6.44 -49.35
CA LEU A 53 -8.16 -7.31 -48.74
C LEU A 53 -7.70 -7.95 -47.42
N LEU A 54 -6.41 -8.34 -47.32
CA LEU A 54 -5.84 -9.00 -46.15
C LEU A 54 -6.03 -8.18 -44.86
N HIS A 55 -5.79 -6.86 -44.91
CA HIS A 55 -5.95 -6.00 -43.73
C HIS A 55 -7.41 -5.84 -43.31
N LYS A 56 -8.35 -5.87 -44.26
CA LYS A 56 -9.79 -5.84 -43.96
C LYS A 56 -10.25 -7.10 -43.25
N LEU A 57 -9.72 -8.26 -43.65
CA LEU A 57 -10.01 -9.54 -43.00
C LEU A 57 -9.41 -9.62 -41.59
N ILE A 58 -8.17 -9.13 -41.40
CA ILE A 58 -7.54 -9.01 -40.07
C ILE A 58 -8.34 -8.08 -39.15
N LEU A 59 -8.88 -6.98 -39.67
CA LEU A 59 -9.73 -6.11 -38.87
C LEU A 59 -11.05 -6.81 -38.49
N LEU A 60 -11.65 -7.55 -39.42
CA LEU A 60 -12.91 -8.24 -39.21
C LEU A 60 -12.80 -9.37 -38.17
N GLU A 61 -11.75 -10.20 -38.20
CA GLU A 61 -11.53 -11.25 -37.18
C GLU A 61 -11.41 -10.65 -35.77
N LEU A 62 -10.66 -9.54 -35.63
CA LEU A 62 -10.45 -8.92 -34.32
C LEU A 62 -11.74 -8.33 -33.74
N VAL A 63 -12.57 -7.71 -34.59
CA VAL A 63 -13.88 -7.15 -34.18
C VAL A 63 -14.85 -8.26 -33.79
N LEU A 64 -14.92 -9.35 -34.55
CA LEU A 64 -15.82 -10.48 -34.26
C LEU A 64 -15.43 -11.20 -32.95
N SER A 65 -14.15 -11.21 -32.58
CA SER A 65 -13.67 -11.80 -31.33
C SER A 65 -13.96 -10.94 -30.09
N LEU A 66 -14.19 -9.63 -30.28
CA LEU A 66 -14.25 -8.66 -29.18
C LEU A 66 -15.40 -8.92 -28.20
N GLY A 67 -16.56 -9.33 -28.70
CA GLY A 67 -17.75 -9.56 -27.89
C GLY A 67 -17.61 -10.74 -26.93
N HIS A 68 -16.85 -11.77 -27.30
CA HIS A 68 -16.71 -12.96 -26.46
C HIS A 68 -15.90 -12.72 -25.19
N GLY A 69 -15.15 -11.61 -25.07
CA GLY A 69 -14.48 -11.26 -23.81
C GLY A 69 -15.39 -10.53 -22.80
N THR A 70 -16.68 -10.35 -23.08
CA THR A 70 -17.57 -9.47 -22.29
C THR A 70 -18.75 -10.16 -21.60
N PHE A 71 -18.86 -11.49 -21.72
CA PHE A 71 -19.96 -12.25 -21.10
C PHE A 71 -20.00 -12.20 -19.57
N ILE A 72 -18.85 -11.91 -18.94
CA ILE A 72 -18.69 -11.73 -17.49
C ILE A 72 -19.57 -10.59 -16.92
N PHE A 73 -20.04 -9.67 -17.76
CA PHE A 73 -20.91 -8.57 -17.36
C PHE A 73 -22.39 -8.95 -17.35
N CYS A 74 -22.73 -10.15 -17.79
CA CYS A 74 -24.09 -10.68 -17.80
C CYS A 74 -24.29 -11.63 -16.60
N ALA A 75 -25.32 -11.39 -15.79
CA ALA A 75 -25.70 -12.30 -14.71
C ALA A 75 -26.64 -13.40 -15.21
N ASP A 76 -26.77 -14.49 -14.45
CA ASP A 76 -27.79 -15.50 -14.72
C ASP A 76 -29.20 -14.90 -14.71
N PRO A 77 -30.11 -15.34 -15.59
CA PRO A 77 -29.97 -16.43 -16.57
C PRO A 77 -29.38 -15.98 -17.92
N THR A 78 -29.04 -14.70 -18.07
CA THR A 78 -28.55 -14.14 -19.35
C THR A 78 -27.10 -14.51 -19.68
N TYR A 79 -26.33 -14.93 -18.66
CA TYR A 79 -24.95 -15.34 -18.78
C TYR A 79 -24.75 -16.45 -19.82
N GLY A 80 -25.45 -17.57 -19.67
CA GLY A 80 -25.32 -18.72 -20.58
C GLY A 80 -25.68 -18.36 -22.03
N TRP A 81 -26.76 -17.59 -22.22
CA TRP A 81 -27.16 -17.11 -23.54
C TRP A 81 -26.13 -16.19 -24.19
N TYR A 82 -25.60 -15.22 -23.44
CA TYR A 82 -24.64 -14.26 -23.96
C TYR A 82 -23.28 -14.90 -24.26
N LEU A 83 -22.79 -15.76 -23.36
CA LEU A 83 -21.56 -16.53 -23.55
C LEU A 83 -21.61 -17.38 -24.83
N SER A 84 -22.68 -18.15 -25.02
CA SER A 84 -22.81 -19.02 -26.19
C SER A 84 -23.10 -18.27 -27.49
N SER A 85 -23.86 -17.17 -27.43
CA SER A 85 -24.10 -16.32 -28.60
C SER A 85 -22.83 -15.66 -29.10
N THR A 86 -21.99 -15.16 -28.18
CA THR A 86 -20.71 -14.55 -28.55
C THR A 86 -19.65 -15.58 -28.96
N ALA A 87 -19.72 -16.82 -28.48
CA ALA A 87 -18.85 -17.92 -28.93
C ALA A 87 -19.00 -18.17 -30.44
N THR A 88 -20.22 -18.03 -30.96
CA THR A 88 -20.48 -18.13 -32.41
C THR A 88 -19.66 -17.10 -33.21
N LEU A 89 -19.61 -15.85 -32.75
CA LEU A 89 -18.80 -14.81 -33.39
C LEU A 89 -17.30 -15.09 -33.29
N LEU A 90 -16.85 -15.66 -32.17
CA LEU A 90 -15.48 -16.11 -31.99
C LEU A 90 -15.11 -17.22 -32.99
N TYR A 91 -16.01 -18.17 -33.27
CA TYR A 91 -15.76 -19.21 -34.26
C TYR A 91 -15.73 -18.67 -35.69
N ILE A 92 -16.56 -17.68 -36.02
CA ILE A 92 -16.46 -16.99 -37.32
C ILE A 92 -15.11 -16.29 -37.44
N SER A 93 -14.66 -15.61 -36.38
CA SER A 93 -13.32 -15.03 -36.31
C SER A 93 -12.22 -16.07 -36.55
N TYR A 94 -12.32 -17.24 -35.91
CA TYR A 94 -11.40 -18.35 -36.09
C TYR A 94 -11.26 -18.80 -37.55
N PHE A 95 -12.36 -18.93 -38.29
CA PHE A 95 -12.29 -19.27 -39.72
C PHE A 95 -11.63 -18.17 -40.54
N ILE A 96 -11.96 -16.90 -40.27
CA ILE A 96 -11.32 -15.75 -40.95
C ILE A 96 -9.82 -15.73 -40.66
N HIS A 97 -9.41 -16.02 -39.42
CA HIS A 97 -8.01 -16.09 -39.02
C HIS A 97 -7.22 -17.16 -39.78
N ASN A 98 -7.83 -18.32 -40.02
CA ASN A 98 -7.21 -19.37 -40.83
C ASN A 98 -7.16 -19.03 -42.32
N ILE A 99 -8.15 -18.31 -42.84
CA ILE A 99 -8.12 -17.77 -44.21
C ILE A 99 -7.01 -16.72 -44.35
N VAL A 100 -6.87 -15.81 -43.38
CA VAL A 100 -5.80 -14.82 -43.32
C VAL A 100 -4.44 -15.50 -43.27
N SER A 101 -4.30 -16.55 -42.45
CA SER A 101 -3.09 -17.36 -42.34
C SER A 101 -2.75 -18.03 -43.67
N TRP A 102 -3.72 -18.67 -44.32
CA TRP A 102 -3.57 -19.24 -45.66
C TRP A 102 -3.13 -18.18 -46.68
N MET A 103 -3.76 -17.01 -46.71
CA MET A 103 -3.41 -15.93 -47.64
C MET A 103 -1.96 -15.46 -47.49
N LYS A 104 -1.40 -15.50 -46.27
CA LYS A 104 0.01 -15.17 -46.01
C LYS A 104 0.98 -16.19 -46.58
N ILE A 105 0.62 -17.48 -46.58
CA ILE A 105 1.48 -18.57 -47.10
C ILE A 105 1.16 -19.01 -48.53
N LYS A 106 0.01 -18.62 -49.08
CA LYS A 106 -0.46 -19.01 -50.42
C LYS A 106 0.59 -18.83 -51.52
N PRO A 107 1.37 -17.74 -51.58
CA PRO A 107 2.41 -17.59 -52.61
C PRO A 107 3.51 -18.66 -52.56
N PHE A 108 3.67 -19.33 -51.42
CA PHE A 108 4.70 -20.32 -51.15
C PHE A 108 4.18 -21.76 -51.14
N LEU A 109 2.91 -21.99 -51.52
CA LEU A 109 2.28 -23.30 -51.56
C LEU A 109 1.98 -23.75 -53.00
N SER A 110 2.13 -25.05 -53.26
CA SER A 110 1.62 -25.65 -54.50
C SER A 110 0.09 -25.65 -54.51
N ARG A 111 -0.53 -25.77 -55.69
CA ARG A 111 -2.00 -25.85 -55.80
C ARG A 111 -2.58 -26.98 -54.94
N LEU A 112 -1.91 -28.14 -54.92
CA LEU A 112 -2.31 -29.29 -54.10
C LEU A 112 -2.21 -29.00 -52.61
N ALA A 113 -1.09 -28.42 -52.14
CA ALA A 113 -0.91 -28.07 -50.73
C ALA A 113 -1.87 -26.97 -50.27
N SER A 114 -2.16 -26.00 -51.14
CA SER A 114 -3.16 -24.97 -50.90
C SER A 114 -4.57 -25.55 -50.77
N THR A 115 -4.96 -26.46 -51.66
CA THR A 115 -6.27 -27.14 -51.58
C THR A 115 -6.35 -28.01 -50.33
N PHE A 116 -5.27 -28.71 -49.97
CA PHE A 116 -5.21 -29.53 -48.76
C PHE A 116 -5.37 -28.69 -47.48
N PHE A 117 -4.68 -27.54 -47.37
CA PHE A 117 -4.82 -26.63 -46.22
C PHE A 117 -6.27 -26.18 -46.04
N ILE A 118 -6.92 -25.71 -47.11
CA ILE A 118 -8.32 -25.25 -47.04
C ILE A 118 -9.27 -26.41 -46.75
N SER A 119 -9.05 -27.58 -47.36
CA SER A 119 -9.89 -28.76 -47.15
C SER A 119 -9.87 -29.21 -45.69
N THR A 120 -8.70 -29.17 -45.04
CA THR A 120 -8.60 -29.53 -43.61
C THR A 120 -9.28 -28.51 -42.69
N VAL A 121 -9.23 -27.21 -43.00
CA VAL A 121 -10.02 -26.18 -42.28
C VAL A 121 -11.52 -26.43 -42.45
N ILE A 122 -11.99 -26.84 -43.63
CA ILE A 122 -13.41 -27.14 -43.87
C ILE A 122 -13.84 -28.39 -43.09
N LEU A 123 -12.99 -29.41 -43.03
CA LEU A 123 -13.30 -30.69 -42.37
C LEU A 123 -13.58 -30.56 -40.86
N VAL A 124 -13.12 -29.50 -40.20
CA VAL A 124 -13.40 -29.26 -38.77
C VAL A 124 -14.72 -28.54 -38.51
N THR A 125 -15.43 -28.09 -39.55
CA THR A 125 -16.72 -27.40 -39.41
C THR A 125 -17.76 -28.20 -38.61
N PRO A 126 -17.94 -29.52 -38.82
CA PRO A 126 -18.90 -30.30 -38.04
C PRO A 126 -18.60 -30.32 -36.54
N TYR A 127 -17.32 -30.33 -36.15
CA TYR A 127 -16.92 -30.24 -34.75
C TYR A 127 -17.34 -28.90 -34.15
N TRP A 128 -17.04 -27.78 -34.80
CA TRP A 128 -17.40 -26.45 -34.28
C TRP A 128 -18.91 -26.23 -34.22
N VAL A 129 -19.68 -26.78 -35.17
CA VAL A 129 -21.14 -26.75 -35.12
C VAL A 129 -21.67 -27.52 -33.92
N ALA A 130 -21.13 -28.72 -33.65
CA ALA A 130 -21.47 -29.49 -32.45
C ALA A 130 -21.06 -28.76 -31.18
N GLU A 131 -19.86 -28.17 -31.14
CA GLU A 131 -19.32 -27.46 -29.99
C GLU A 131 -20.15 -26.22 -29.63
N ILE A 132 -20.65 -25.46 -30.61
CA ILE A 132 -21.58 -24.34 -30.37
C ILE A 132 -22.83 -24.81 -29.62
N TYR A 133 -23.43 -25.91 -30.09
CA TYR A 133 -24.63 -26.46 -29.50
C TYR A 133 -24.36 -27.04 -28.09
N LEU A 134 -23.29 -27.81 -27.94
CA LEU A 134 -22.89 -28.41 -26.67
C LEU A 134 -22.51 -27.35 -25.63
N ASN A 135 -21.82 -26.29 -26.05
CA ASN A 135 -21.53 -25.12 -25.23
C ASN A 135 -22.83 -24.47 -24.74
N PHE A 136 -23.78 -24.22 -25.65
CA PHE A 136 -25.07 -23.66 -25.31
C PHE A 136 -25.86 -24.56 -24.34
N GLU A 137 -25.93 -25.86 -24.60
CA GLU A 137 -26.61 -26.83 -23.75
C GLU A 137 -26.00 -26.86 -22.33
N TYR A 138 -24.67 -26.90 -22.25
CA TYR A 138 -23.92 -26.97 -21.00
C TYR A 138 -24.06 -25.69 -20.16
N PHE A 139 -23.86 -24.52 -20.77
CA PHE A 139 -23.92 -23.25 -20.04
C PHE A 139 -25.35 -22.77 -19.73
N ASN A 140 -26.38 -23.37 -20.34
CA ASN A 140 -27.79 -23.10 -20.02
C ASN A 140 -28.47 -24.24 -19.26
N GLY A 141 -27.73 -25.27 -18.84
CA GLY A 141 -28.23 -26.35 -17.98
C GLY A 141 -29.28 -27.25 -18.64
N LEU A 142 -29.18 -27.47 -19.95
CA LEU A 142 -30.21 -28.14 -20.76
C LEU A 142 -30.07 -29.68 -20.87
N GLY A 143 -29.06 -30.31 -20.26
CA GLY A 143 -29.15 -31.73 -19.88
C GLY A 143 -28.03 -32.71 -20.26
N ASN A 144 -26.91 -32.32 -20.88
CA ASN A 144 -25.77 -33.23 -21.09
C ASN A 144 -24.41 -32.63 -20.71
N ASP A 145 -23.59 -33.44 -20.04
CA ASP A 145 -22.16 -33.16 -19.77
C ASP A 145 -21.27 -33.41 -21.02
N SER A 146 -21.87 -33.58 -22.20
CA SER A 146 -21.17 -33.90 -23.46
C SER A 146 -20.16 -32.82 -23.86
N PHE A 147 -20.37 -31.57 -23.46
CA PHE A 147 -19.39 -30.49 -23.63
C PHE A 147 -18.07 -30.79 -22.92
N ALA A 148 -18.09 -31.38 -21.72
CA ALA A 148 -16.87 -31.75 -21.00
C ALA A 148 -16.08 -32.86 -21.73
N PHE A 149 -16.75 -33.68 -22.53
CA PHE A 149 -16.12 -34.73 -23.34
C PHE A 149 -15.51 -34.18 -24.64
N THR A 150 -16.14 -33.19 -25.29
CA THR A 150 -15.62 -32.60 -26.54
C THR A 150 -14.56 -31.53 -26.30
N ARG A 151 -14.56 -30.90 -25.12
CA ARG A 151 -13.64 -29.83 -24.74
C ARG A 151 -12.14 -30.16 -24.86
N PRO A 152 -11.63 -31.34 -24.47
CA PRO A 152 -10.21 -31.68 -24.65
C PRO A 152 -9.75 -31.71 -26.11
N TRP A 153 -10.68 -31.98 -27.04
CA TRP A 153 -10.40 -32.01 -28.48
C TRP A 153 -10.30 -30.62 -29.11
N GLU A 154 -10.79 -29.59 -28.42
CA GLU A 154 -10.85 -28.22 -28.95
C GLU A 154 -9.48 -27.72 -29.35
N VAL A 155 -8.46 -27.95 -28.51
CA VAL A 155 -7.11 -27.44 -28.77
C VAL A 155 -6.53 -28.04 -30.05
N VAL A 156 -6.76 -29.35 -30.28
CA VAL A 156 -6.30 -30.06 -31.49
C VAL A 156 -7.02 -29.53 -32.73
N VAL A 157 -8.32 -29.29 -32.61
CA VAL A 157 -9.17 -28.83 -33.72
C VAL A 157 -9.05 -27.33 -33.98
N ARG A 158 -8.51 -26.56 -33.03
CA ARG A 158 -8.28 -25.12 -33.13
C ARG A 158 -6.89 -24.79 -33.68
N ASP A 159 -5.83 -25.29 -33.06
CA ASP A 159 -4.52 -24.62 -33.14
C ASP A 159 -3.57 -25.13 -34.23
N GLY A 160 -3.89 -26.22 -34.93
CA GLY A 160 -2.95 -26.86 -35.89
C GLY A 160 -2.49 -25.98 -37.07
N TRP A 161 -3.38 -25.14 -37.61
CA TRP A 161 -3.13 -24.40 -38.87
C TRP A 161 -2.22 -23.19 -38.70
N TRP A 162 -2.30 -22.47 -37.59
CA TRP A 162 -1.42 -21.32 -37.37
C TRP A 162 0.00 -21.78 -37.06
N ILE A 163 0.18 -22.91 -36.35
CA ILE A 163 1.48 -23.54 -36.11
C ILE A 163 2.11 -23.94 -37.45
N PHE A 164 1.35 -24.62 -38.32
CA PHE A 164 1.80 -24.96 -39.67
C PHE A 164 2.20 -23.70 -40.45
N THR A 165 1.35 -22.67 -40.44
CA THR A 165 1.59 -21.40 -41.15
C THR A 165 2.89 -20.74 -40.67
N ALA A 166 3.12 -20.70 -39.36
CA ALA A 166 4.32 -20.14 -38.75
C ALA A 166 5.58 -20.92 -39.16
N CYS A 167 5.57 -22.23 -38.99
CA CYS A 167 6.70 -23.10 -39.37
C CYS A 167 6.99 -23.02 -40.87
N TRP A 168 5.96 -23.00 -41.71
CA TRP A 168 6.10 -22.92 -43.16
C TRP A 168 6.66 -21.57 -43.63
N LEU A 169 6.24 -20.45 -43.01
CA LEU A 169 6.81 -19.13 -43.29
C LEU A 169 8.30 -19.12 -42.94
N MET A 170 8.69 -19.65 -41.77
CA MET A 170 10.10 -19.72 -41.36
C MET A 170 10.93 -20.57 -42.32
N TYR A 171 10.40 -21.72 -42.72
CA TYR A 171 11.04 -22.59 -43.71
C TYR A 171 11.18 -21.89 -45.08
N SER A 172 10.13 -21.21 -45.54
CA SER A 172 10.11 -20.52 -46.83
C SER A 172 11.07 -19.33 -46.84
N ILE A 173 11.17 -18.58 -45.74
CA ILE A 173 12.12 -17.47 -45.59
C ILE A 173 13.55 -17.99 -45.64
N LYS A 174 13.85 -19.05 -44.87
CA LYS A 174 15.18 -19.66 -44.86
C LYS A 174 15.57 -20.19 -46.25
N ARG A 175 14.66 -20.86 -46.95
CA ARG A 175 14.96 -21.47 -48.26
C ARG A 175 14.98 -20.48 -49.42
N GLY A 176 14.15 -19.43 -49.36
CA GLY A 176 13.98 -18.46 -50.44
C GLY A 176 14.89 -17.23 -50.35
N TYR A 177 15.30 -16.86 -49.12
CA TYR A 177 16.08 -15.63 -48.87
C TYR A 177 17.41 -15.89 -48.14
N ASP A 178 17.74 -17.14 -47.82
CA ASP A 178 18.94 -17.57 -47.09
C ASP A 178 19.17 -16.86 -45.75
N LEU A 179 18.08 -16.40 -45.12
CA LEU A 179 18.11 -15.72 -43.82
C LEU A 179 17.74 -16.68 -42.70
N THR A 180 18.56 -16.75 -41.65
CA THR A 180 18.24 -17.47 -40.42
C THR A 180 17.31 -16.66 -39.51
N SER A 181 16.59 -17.35 -38.61
CA SER A 181 15.71 -16.69 -37.63
C SER A 181 16.45 -15.66 -36.77
N ILE A 182 17.72 -15.94 -36.44
CA ILE A 182 18.56 -15.06 -35.61
C ILE A 182 18.93 -13.79 -36.39
N GLU A 183 19.27 -13.92 -37.67
CA GLU A 183 19.53 -12.78 -38.55
C GLU A 183 18.29 -11.95 -38.77
N LEU A 184 17.12 -12.58 -38.95
CA LEU A 184 15.84 -11.87 -39.08
C LEU A 184 15.51 -11.04 -37.84
N VAL A 185 15.79 -11.58 -36.65
CA VAL A 185 15.60 -10.87 -35.38
C VAL A 185 16.60 -9.73 -35.22
N ARG A 186 17.84 -9.88 -35.69
CA ARG A 186 18.82 -8.78 -35.69
C ARG A 186 18.41 -7.65 -36.64
N ILE A 187 17.89 -7.99 -37.81
CA ILE A 187 17.42 -7.02 -38.83
C ILE A 187 16.12 -6.33 -38.37
N SER A 188 15.20 -7.09 -37.76
CA SER A 188 13.93 -6.59 -37.25
C SER A 188 13.70 -7.10 -35.82
N PRO A 189 14.12 -6.35 -34.78
CA PRO A 189 13.88 -6.72 -33.38
C PRO A 189 12.40 -6.93 -33.04
N ARG A 190 11.50 -6.27 -33.78
CA ARG A 190 10.04 -6.46 -33.67
C ARG A 190 9.60 -7.88 -34.01
N PHE A 191 10.28 -8.52 -34.95
CA PHE A 191 10.05 -9.93 -35.30
C PHE A 191 10.46 -10.87 -34.15
N GLY A 192 11.52 -10.53 -33.42
CA GLY A 192 11.96 -11.29 -32.23
C GLY A 192 10.94 -11.26 -31.10
N ILE A 193 10.31 -10.11 -30.87
CA ILE A 193 9.23 -9.98 -29.87
C ILE A 193 8.02 -10.84 -30.29
N LEU A 194 7.63 -10.78 -31.57
CA LEU A 194 6.55 -11.61 -32.10
C LEU A 194 6.84 -13.11 -31.89
N LEU A 195 8.06 -13.57 -32.20
CA LEU A 195 8.47 -14.96 -32.05
C LEU A 195 8.47 -15.40 -30.58
N LEU A 196 8.93 -14.54 -29.66
CA LEU A 196 8.89 -14.82 -28.21
C LEU A 196 7.45 -14.96 -27.72
N CYS A 197 6.55 -14.06 -28.11
CA CYS A 197 5.13 -14.14 -27.76
C CYS A 197 4.48 -15.43 -28.30
N MET A 198 4.84 -15.86 -29.52
CA MET A 198 4.36 -17.11 -30.09
C MET A 198 4.86 -18.33 -29.31
N LEU A 199 6.14 -18.39 -28.95
CA LEU A 199 6.70 -19.49 -28.14
C LEU A 199 6.04 -19.58 -26.76
N ILE A 200 5.79 -18.44 -26.12
CA ILE A 200 5.05 -18.37 -24.84
C ILE A 200 3.62 -18.90 -25.03
N SER A 201 2.93 -18.52 -26.12
CA SER A 201 1.60 -19.01 -26.43
C SER A 201 1.57 -20.53 -26.66
N ILE A 202 2.58 -21.10 -27.33
CA ILE A 202 2.72 -22.56 -27.51
C ILE A 202 2.94 -23.24 -26.16
N ALA A 203 3.79 -22.69 -25.29
CA ALA A 203 4.02 -23.25 -23.96
C ALA A 203 2.72 -23.26 -23.13
N PHE A 204 1.93 -22.18 -23.16
CA PHE A 204 0.62 -22.14 -22.51
C PHE A 204 -0.34 -23.16 -23.08
N MET A 205 -0.38 -23.34 -24.40
CA MET A 205 -1.22 -24.36 -25.05
C MET A 205 -0.82 -25.78 -24.63
N VAL A 206 0.49 -26.09 -24.58
CA VAL A 206 0.97 -27.42 -24.14
C VAL A 206 0.58 -27.67 -22.69
N VAL A 207 0.71 -26.66 -21.83
CA VAL A 207 0.27 -26.74 -20.43
C VAL A 207 -1.24 -26.93 -20.36
N ASP A 208 -2.04 -26.21 -21.16
CA ASP A 208 -3.50 -26.32 -21.19
C ASP A 208 -3.96 -27.72 -21.63
N VAL A 209 -3.34 -28.28 -22.67
CA VAL A 209 -3.59 -29.67 -23.11
C VAL A 209 -3.17 -30.66 -22.03
N ALA A 210 -1.97 -30.51 -21.45
CA ALA A 210 -1.49 -31.40 -20.41
C ALA A 210 -2.40 -31.38 -19.18
N VAL A 211 -2.87 -30.20 -18.76
CA VAL A 211 -3.79 -30.05 -17.63
C VAL A 211 -5.17 -30.62 -17.95
N THR A 212 -5.70 -30.36 -19.14
CA THR A 212 -7.04 -30.81 -19.54
C THR A 212 -7.10 -32.33 -19.76
N VAL A 213 -6.04 -32.94 -20.31
CA VAL A 213 -6.00 -34.38 -20.60
C VAL A 213 -5.63 -35.22 -19.36
N SER A 214 -4.84 -34.67 -18.43
CA SER A 214 -4.36 -35.46 -17.28
C SER A 214 -5.35 -35.56 -16.11
N HIS A 215 -6.48 -34.83 -16.12
CA HIS A 215 -7.43 -34.71 -15.00
C HIS A 215 -6.77 -34.36 -13.64
N VAL A 216 -5.51 -33.91 -13.63
CA VAL A 216 -4.69 -33.67 -12.42
C VAL A 216 -5.24 -32.52 -11.58
N PHE A 217 -5.96 -31.60 -12.20
CA PHE A 217 -6.80 -30.62 -11.54
C PHE A 217 -8.23 -30.93 -11.99
N GLY A 218 -9.10 -31.39 -11.08
CA GLY A 218 -10.49 -31.75 -11.43
C GLY A 218 -11.18 -30.62 -12.22
N ASN A 219 -12.15 -30.99 -13.08
CA ASN A 219 -12.96 -30.26 -14.10
C ASN A 219 -13.10 -28.71 -14.10
N GLU A 220 -12.14 -27.95 -13.61
CA GLU A 220 -12.12 -26.51 -13.51
C GLU A 220 -10.82 -26.02 -14.14
N GLY A 221 -10.96 -25.30 -15.26
CA GLY A 221 -9.86 -24.93 -16.15
C GLY A 221 -8.69 -24.15 -15.53
N VAL A 222 -7.67 -23.95 -16.36
CA VAL A 222 -6.36 -23.40 -16.00
C VAL A 222 -6.45 -21.96 -15.47
N ASN A 223 -6.30 -21.80 -14.16
CA ASN A 223 -5.85 -20.51 -13.59
C ASN A 223 -5.08 -20.72 -12.26
N PRO A 224 -3.81 -21.18 -12.32
CA PRO A 224 -3.07 -21.58 -11.13
C PRO A 224 -2.28 -20.45 -10.43
N PHE A 225 -2.22 -19.23 -10.99
CA PHE A 225 -1.18 -18.26 -10.57
C PHE A 225 -1.52 -17.27 -9.44
N TRP A 226 -2.72 -17.27 -8.83
CA TRP A 226 -3.09 -16.17 -7.91
C TRP A 226 -3.91 -16.54 -6.66
N LYS A 227 -3.92 -17.81 -6.21
CA LYS A 227 -4.79 -18.25 -5.10
C LYS A 227 -4.05 -18.33 -3.75
N ALA A 228 -4.20 -17.32 -2.88
CA ALA A 228 -4.48 -17.45 -1.41
C ALA A 228 -4.20 -16.15 -0.60
N SER A 229 -5.22 -15.56 0.05
CA SER A 229 -5.10 -14.44 1.01
C SER A 229 -6.18 -14.49 2.12
N GLY A 230 -5.87 -15.03 3.30
CA GLY A 230 -6.76 -14.99 4.48
C GLY A 230 -6.21 -14.09 5.59
N ASN A 231 -7.08 -13.48 6.41
CA ASN A 231 -6.68 -12.46 7.41
C ASN A 231 -6.29 -13.03 8.80
N LEU A 232 -6.86 -14.19 9.20
CA LEU A 232 -6.62 -14.77 10.53
C LEU A 232 -5.29 -15.52 10.63
N GLY A 233 -4.97 -16.36 9.64
CA GLY A 233 -3.73 -17.15 9.61
C GLY A 233 -2.46 -16.32 9.81
N PRO A 234 -2.27 -15.19 9.09
CA PRO A 234 -1.12 -14.31 9.29
C PRO A 234 -1.02 -13.70 10.69
N ALA A 235 -2.14 -13.36 11.33
CA ALA A 235 -2.15 -12.80 12.68
C ALA A 235 -1.74 -13.83 13.74
N VAL A 236 -2.28 -15.05 13.63
CA VAL A 236 -1.90 -16.19 14.49
C VAL A 236 -0.42 -16.54 14.29
N LEU A 237 0.02 -16.63 13.04
CA LEU A 237 1.42 -16.92 12.71
C LEU A 237 2.37 -15.87 13.32
N LYS A 238 2.05 -14.59 13.19
CA LYS A 238 2.85 -13.51 13.79
C LYS A 238 2.96 -13.68 15.30
N ALA A 239 1.86 -13.95 15.98
CA ALA A 239 1.86 -14.14 17.44
C ALA A 239 2.70 -15.34 17.89
N LEU A 240 2.57 -16.49 17.19
CA LEU A 240 3.35 -17.69 17.47
C LEU A 240 4.85 -17.45 17.28
N LEU A 241 5.23 -16.82 16.16
CA LEU A 241 6.62 -16.48 15.89
C LEU A 241 7.18 -15.45 16.87
N SER A 242 6.39 -14.47 17.30
CA SER A 242 6.81 -13.50 18.33
C SER A 242 6.95 -14.11 19.71
N ALA A 243 6.16 -15.14 20.04
CA ALA A 243 6.25 -15.88 21.29
C ALA A 243 7.42 -16.89 21.32
N GLY A 244 8.21 -16.99 20.26
CA GLY A 244 9.40 -17.83 20.21
C GLY A 244 9.19 -19.23 19.64
N PHE A 245 7.96 -19.66 19.36
CA PHE A 245 7.68 -21.01 18.85
C PHE A 245 8.29 -21.29 17.48
N GLU A 246 8.66 -22.55 17.25
CA GLU A 246 8.96 -23.09 15.92
C GLU A 246 7.64 -23.41 15.22
N VAL A 247 7.44 -22.86 14.02
CA VAL A 247 6.15 -22.94 13.33
C VAL A 247 6.33 -23.46 11.92
N THR A 248 5.52 -24.46 11.57
CA THR A 248 5.39 -24.97 10.21
C THR A 248 4.02 -24.58 9.62
N VAL A 249 4.03 -23.90 8.48
CA VAL A 249 2.84 -23.47 7.75
C VAL A 249 2.53 -24.47 6.64
N LEU A 250 1.35 -25.08 6.72
CA LEU A 250 0.85 -25.98 5.67
C LEU A 250 0.19 -25.17 4.55
N THR A 251 0.71 -25.27 3.34
CA THR A 251 0.16 -24.62 2.13
C THR A 251 -0.39 -25.67 1.17
N ARG A 252 -1.33 -25.33 0.29
CA ARG A 252 -1.79 -26.29 -0.73
C ARG A 252 -0.67 -26.58 -1.72
N ALA A 253 -0.51 -27.84 -2.14
CA ALA A 253 0.40 -28.23 -3.22
C ALA A 253 0.18 -27.35 -4.46
N GLY A 254 1.24 -26.67 -4.94
CA GLY A 254 1.18 -25.68 -6.03
C GLY A 254 1.04 -24.21 -5.59
N SER A 255 0.96 -23.91 -4.29
CA SER A 255 0.98 -22.54 -3.77
C SER A 255 2.38 -21.90 -3.92
N HIS A 256 2.47 -20.74 -4.56
CA HIS A 256 3.72 -20.00 -4.77
C HIS A 256 4.00 -18.92 -3.69
N ASN A 257 3.19 -18.83 -2.63
CA ASN A 257 3.27 -17.79 -1.59
C ASN A 257 4.35 -18.04 -0.52
N LYS A 258 5.58 -18.41 -0.89
CA LYS A 258 6.65 -18.66 0.10
C LYS A 258 7.14 -17.38 0.82
N ASP A 259 6.88 -16.20 0.25
CA ASP A 259 7.51 -14.94 0.68
C ASP A 259 6.82 -14.23 1.86
N ASN A 260 5.67 -14.73 2.36
CA ASN A 260 4.83 -14.06 3.36
C ASN A 260 4.87 -14.66 4.79
N PHE A 261 5.69 -15.68 5.04
CA PHE A 261 5.60 -16.49 6.28
C PHE A 261 6.77 -16.29 7.27
N GLY A 262 7.64 -15.29 7.05
CA GLY A 262 8.71 -14.94 7.98
C GLY A 262 9.71 -16.08 8.20
N ARG A 263 10.00 -16.41 9.47
CA ARG A 263 10.92 -17.50 9.87
C ARG A 263 10.26 -18.89 9.94
N ALA A 264 8.99 -19.02 9.58
CA ALA A 264 8.27 -20.30 9.64
C ALA A 264 8.66 -21.21 8.48
N GLN A 265 8.74 -22.52 8.74
CA GLN A 265 8.91 -23.51 7.68
C GLN A 265 7.62 -23.61 6.87
N VAL A 266 7.70 -23.72 5.54
CA VAL A 266 6.51 -23.82 4.68
C VAL A 266 6.50 -25.17 3.99
N VAL A 267 5.45 -25.96 4.25
CA VAL A 267 5.30 -27.31 3.68
C VAL A 267 4.07 -27.34 2.77
N PRO A 268 4.23 -27.58 1.46
CA PRO A 268 3.11 -27.81 0.57
C PRO A 268 2.52 -29.21 0.83
N VAL A 269 1.21 -29.28 1.01
CA VAL A 269 0.46 -30.50 1.31
C VAL A 269 -0.75 -30.64 0.39
N ASP A 270 -1.12 -31.89 0.13
CA ASP A 270 -2.41 -32.22 -0.46
C ASP A 270 -3.44 -32.46 0.65
N TYR A 271 -4.37 -31.52 0.82
CA TYR A 271 -5.43 -31.59 1.83
C TYR A 271 -6.46 -32.72 1.59
N SER A 272 -6.42 -33.36 0.42
CA SER A 272 -7.21 -34.55 0.14
C SER A 272 -6.52 -35.86 0.55
N SER A 273 -5.21 -35.84 0.81
CA SER A 273 -4.39 -37.00 1.16
C SER A 273 -4.06 -37.06 2.65
N LEU A 274 -4.49 -38.14 3.31
CA LEU A 274 -4.18 -38.40 4.72
C LEU A 274 -2.67 -38.57 4.95
N GLU A 275 -1.99 -39.26 4.04
CA GLU A 275 -0.55 -39.51 4.11
C GLU A 275 0.25 -38.21 3.98
N SER A 276 -0.12 -37.35 3.03
CA SER A 276 0.52 -36.03 2.84
C SER A 276 0.40 -35.16 4.10
N LEU A 277 -0.79 -35.12 4.70
CA LEU A 277 -1.02 -34.36 5.93
C LEU A 277 -0.28 -34.99 7.13
N THR A 278 -0.32 -36.32 7.27
CA THR A 278 0.34 -37.02 8.38
C THR A 278 1.86 -36.79 8.35
N SER A 279 2.48 -36.94 7.18
CA SER A 279 3.92 -36.70 7.01
C SER A 279 4.32 -35.27 7.33
N ALA A 280 3.46 -34.29 7.04
CA ALA A 280 3.75 -32.89 7.31
C ALA A 280 3.54 -32.52 8.79
N LEU A 281 2.70 -33.27 9.51
CA LEU A 281 2.40 -33.07 10.92
C LEU A 281 3.34 -33.85 11.86
N SER A 282 4.02 -34.90 11.36
CA SER A 282 4.98 -35.69 12.13
C SER A 282 6.03 -34.81 12.81
N GLY A 283 6.29 -35.05 14.09
CA GLY A 283 7.27 -34.32 14.89
C GLY A 283 6.78 -32.97 15.45
N HIS A 284 5.49 -32.64 15.30
CA HIS A 284 4.90 -31.42 15.86
C HIS A 284 3.98 -31.73 17.06
N ASP A 285 4.06 -30.89 18.10
CA ASP A 285 3.26 -31.08 19.32
C ASP A 285 1.84 -30.49 19.23
N VAL A 286 1.65 -29.43 18.43
CA VAL A 286 0.39 -28.68 18.35
C VAL A 286 0.01 -28.40 16.90
N VAL A 287 -1.27 -28.57 16.57
CA VAL A 287 -1.86 -28.15 15.29
C VAL A 287 -2.88 -27.04 15.52
N VAL A 288 -2.70 -25.91 14.83
CA VAL A 288 -3.64 -24.79 14.84
C VAL A 288 -4.30 -24.67 13.46
N ASN A 289 -5.58 -25.02 13.37
CA ASN A 289 -6.31 -25.00 12.11
C ASN A 289 -6.96 -23.63 11.88
N THR A 290 -6.41 -22.84 10.95
CA THR A 290 -6.97 -21.54 10.53
C THR A 290 -7.63 -21.57 9.14
N LEU A 291 -8.02 -22.75 8.65
CA LEU A 291 -8.68 -22.89 7.35
C LEU A 291 -10.10 -22.30 7.40
N GLY A 292 -10.47 -21.54 6.37
CA GLY A 292 -11.78 -20.89 6.26
C GLY A 292 -12.92 -21.86 5.94
N ALA A 293 -13.99 -21.38 5.32
CA ALA A 293 -15.15 -22.20 4.93
C ALA A 293 -14.78 -23.19 3.81
N ILE A 294 -14.21 -24.33 4.19
CA ILE A 294 -13.88 -25.46 3.31
C ILE A 294 -14.71 -26.68 3.71
N SER A 295 -14.71 -27.74 2.90
CA SER A 295 -15.55 -28.91 3.16
C SER A 295 -15.20 -29.59 4.48
N ARG A 296 -16.24 -30.05 5.19
CA ARG A 296 -16.14 -30.80 6.46
C ARG A 296 -15.10 -31.92 6.40
N ASP A 297 -15.06 -32.65 5.28
CA ASP A 297 -14.17 -33.80 5.11
C ASP A 297 -12.68 -33.43 5.18
N ILE A 298 -12.31 -32.20 4.80
CA ILE A 298 -10.91 -31.72 4.94
C ILE A 298 -10.59 -31.47 6.40
N HIS A 299 -11.52 -30.89 7.17
CA HIS A 299 -11.31 -30.68 8.61
C HIS A 299 -11.18 -32.02 9.36
N LEU A 300 -12.04 -32.99 9.06
CA LEU A 300 -11.98 -34.32 9.68
C LEU A 300 -10.67 -35.05 9.34
N ARG A 301 -10.25 -35.00 8.06
CA ARG A 301 -8.99 -35.61 7.63
C ARG A 301 -7.77 -34.98 8.29
N LEU A 302 -7.79 -33.67 8.55
CA LEU A 302 -6.71 -33.01 9.29
C LEU A 302 -6.65 -33.46 10.75
N VAL A 303 -7.80 -33.77 11.37
CA VAL A 303 -7.85 -34.39 12.70
C VAL A 303 -7.25 -35.79 12.66
N ASP A 304 -7.64 -36.61 11.69
CA ASP A 304 -7.08 -37.97 11.53
C ASP A 304 -5.58 -37.95 11.32
N ALA A 305 -5.08 -37.02 10.50
CA ALA A 305 -3.65 -36.82 10.26
C ALA A 305 -2.92 -36.41 11.54
N ALA A 306 -3.50 -35.54 12.36
CA ALA A 306 -2.92 -35.12 13.63
C ALA A 306 -2.85 -36.28 14.64
N VAL A 307 -3.88 -37.12 14.70
CA VAL A 307 -3.88 -38.33 15.53
C VAL A 307 -2.83 -39.33 15.04
N ALA A 308 -2.75 -39.57 13.73
CA ALA A 308 -1.77 -40.46 13.13
C ALA A 308 -0.32 -39.98 13.34
N ALA A 309 -0.09 -38.66 13.30
CA ALA A 309 1.20 -38.01 13.55
C ALA A 309 1.55 -37.90 15.05
N GLN A 310 0.69 -38.39 15.95
CA GLN A 310 0.86 -38.32 17.40
C GLN A 310 0.96 -36.90 17.98
N VAL A 311 0.26 -35.93 17.36
CA VAL A 311 0.16 -34.56 17.85
C VAL A 311 -0.50 -34.55 19.24
N GLN A 312 0.03 -33.76 20.16
CA GLN A 312 -0.49 -33.69 21.53
C GLN A 312 -1.76 -32.84 21.65
N ARG A 313 -1.82 -31.71 20.92
CA ARG A 313 -2.92 -30.73 20.98
C ARG A 313 -3.43 -30.30 19.61
N PHE A 314 -4.75 -30.32 19.44
CA PHE A 314 -5.42 -29.78 18.25
C PHE A 314 -6.32 -28.58 18.60
N ILE A 315 -6.13 -27.46 17.90
CA ILE A 315 -6.98 -26.26 17.97
C ILE A 315 -7.75 -26.16 16.65
N PRO A 316 -9.07 -26.40 16.61
CA PRO A 316 -9.87 -26.37 15.38
C PRO A 316 -10.10 -24.95 14.88
N SER A 317 -10.65 -24.82 13.65
CA SER A 317 -11.03 -23.53 13.04
C SER A 317 -12.31 -22.96 13.66
N GLU A 318 -12.26 -22.75 14.98
CA GLU A 318 -13.37 -22.36 15.83
C GLU A 318 -13.05 -21.04 16.51
N PHE A 319 -12.87 -20.00 15.71
CA PHE A 319 -12.61 -18.63 16.15
C PHE A 319 -13.82 -17.76 15.77
N GLY A 320 -14.71 -17.49 16.72
CA GLY A 320 -15.97 -16.81 16.42
C GLY A 320 -17.06 -17.01 17.47
N SER A 321 -18.28 -17.23 17.00
CA SER A 321 -19.47 -17.41 17.86
C SER A 321 -19.42 -18.67 18.71
N ASP A 322 -20.09 -18.63 19.87
CA ASP A 322 -20.16 -19.76 20.78
C ASP A 322 -20.95 -20.94 20.20
N THR A 323 -20.25 -21.86 19.54
CA THR A 323 -20.82 -23.09 18.96
C THR A 323 -21.07 -24.20 19.98
N THR A 324 -20.69 -23.99 21.26
CA THR A 324 -21.01 -24.92 22.36
C THR A 324 -22.39 -24.64 22.97
N ASN A 325 -22.93 -23.46 22.73
CA ASN A 325 -24.31 -23.12 23.10
C ASN A 325 -25.32 -23.91 22.26
N GLU A 326 -26.31 -24.53 22.92
CA GLU A 326 -27.30 -25.38 22.25
C GLU A 326 -28.11 -24.68 21.15
N ASN A 327 -28.38 -23.38 21.29
CA ASN A 327 -29.16 -22.62 20.31
C ASN A 327 -28.31 -22.26 19.10
N ALA A 328 -27.06 -21.84 19.31
CA ALA A 328 -26.13 -21.56 18.23
C ALA A 328 -25.77 -22.85 17.46
N ALA A 329 -25.53 -23.95 18.17
CA ALA A 329 -25.21 -25.25 17.58
C ALA A 329 -26.31 -25.82 16.66
N LYS A 330 -27.57 -25.38 16.81
CA LYS A 330 -28.70 -25.78 15.95
C LYS A 330 -28.76 -25.00 14.63
N LEU A 331 -28.02 -23.89 14.49
CA LEU A 331 -28.05 -23.10 13.28
C LEU A 331 -27.33 -23.82 12.12
N PRO A 332 -27.87 -23.80 10.88
CA PRO A 332 -27.30 -24.52 9.75
C PRO A 332 -25.83 -24.17 9.45
N VAL A 333 -25.46 -22.91 9.64
CA VAL A 333 -24.10 -22.39 9.38
C VAL A 333 -23.01 -23.02 10.26
N TYR A 334 -23.37 -23.61 11.40
CA TYR A 334 -22.41 -24.22 12.33
C TYR A 334 -22.44 -25.75 12.34
N GLN A 335 -23.24 -26.41 11.49
CA GLN A 335 -23.37 -27.87 11.54
C GLN A 335 -22.05 -28.60 11.27
N ASP A 336 -21.25 -28.13 10.32
CA ASP A 336 -19.95 -28.73 10.02
C ASP A 336 -18.96 -28.54 11.18
N LYS A 337 -19.01 -27.38 11.83
CA LYS A 337 -18.25 -27.03 13.04
C LYS A 337 -18.59 -27.94 14.21
N VAL A 338 -19.88 -28.13 14.50
CA VAL A 338 -20.39 -29.04 15.52
C VAL A 338 -19.99 -30.50 15.22
N ALA A 339 -20.01 -30.92 13.95
CA ALA A 339 -19.57 -32.26 13.57
C ALA A 339 -18.08 -32.47 13.85
N VAL A 340 -17.22 -31.50 13.52
CA VAL A 340 -15.78 -31.56 13.83
C VAL A 340 -15.52 -31.59 15.34
N GLN A 341 -16.28 -30.86 16.15
CA GLN A 341 -16.16 -30.89 17.61
C GLN A 341 -16.48 -32.26 18.20
N LYS A 342 -17.59 -32.88 17.77
CA LYS A 342 -17.94 -34.24 18.19
C LYS A 342 -16.86 -35.25 17.81
N TYR A 343 -16.32 -35.11 16.60
CA TYR A 343 -15.24 -35.97 16.13
C TYR A 343 -13.94 -35.81 16.96
N LEU A 344 -13.57 -34.57 17.31
CA LEU A 344 -12.44 -34.32 18.21
C LEU A 344 -12.64 -34.91 19.61
N GLN A 345 -13.87 -34.86 20.13
CA GLN A 345 -14.23 -35.50 21.41
C GLN A 345 -14.08 -37.02 21.35
N GLU A 346 -14.56 -37.64 20.28
CA GLU A 346 -14.42 -39.09 20.04
C GLU A 346 -12.94 -39.48 19.94
N LYS A 347 -12.16 -38.80 19.09
CA LYS A 347 -10.74 -39.08 18.91
C LYS A 347 -9.90 -38.85 20.17
N SER A 348 -10.22 -37.83 20.95
CA SER A 348 -9.54 -37.62 22.24
C SER A 348 -9.82 -38.74 23.23
N LYS A 349 -11.07 -39.24 23.31
CA LYS A 349 -11.42 -40.39 24.16
C LYS A 349 -10.72 -41.67 23.70
N GLU A 350 -10.71 -41.95 22.39
CA GLU A 350 -10.05 -43.11 21.79
C GLU A 350 -8.54 -43.13 22.06
N SER A 351 -7.90 -41.96 22.13
CA SER A 351 -6.45 -41.83 22.31
C SER A 351 -5.93 -42.14 23.73
N GLY A 352 -6.82 -42.36 24.72
CA GLY A 352 -6.42 -42.59 26.11
C GLY A 352 -5.67 -41.41 26.75
N GLY A 353 -5.93 -40.19 26.29
CA GLY A 353 -5.32 -38.96 26.82
C GLY A 353 -4.03 -38.50 26.14
N LYS A 354 -3.56 -39.21 25.11
CA LYS A 354 -2.41 -38.84 24.28
C LYS A 354 -2.71 -37.74 23.26
N PHE A 355 -3.96 -37.64 22.81
CA PHE A 355 -4.45 -36.59 21.93
C PHE A 355 -5.52 -35.76 22.65
N SER A 356 -5.38 -34.45 22.59
CA SER A 356 -6.28 -33.50 23.26
C SER A 356 -6.63 -32.33 22.35
N TYR A 357 -7.71 -31.63 22.66
CA TYR A 357 -8.16 -30.48 21.88
C TYR A 357 -8.53 -29.29 22.77
N THR A 358 -8.47 -28.08 22.20
CA THR A 358 -8.96 -26.85 22.84
C THR A 358 -9.81 -26.07 21.84
N ILE A 359 -11.01 -25.67 22.23
CA ILE A 359 -11.87 -24.79 21.43
C ILE A 359 -11.71 -23.36 21.98
N GLN A 360 -11.36 -22.40 21.12
CA GLN A 360 -11.11 -21.01 21.51
C GLN A 360 -12.22 -20.08 21.01
N ILE A 361 -13.17 -19.74 21.87
CA ILE A 361 -14.31 -18.91 21.51
C ILE A 361 -14.00 -17.46 21.88
N ASN A 362 -13.91 -16.58 20.88
CA ASN A 362 -13.51 -15.18 21.06
C ASN A 362 -14.59 -14.17 20.66
N GLY A 363 -15.80 -14.66 20.35
CA GLY A 363 -16.87 -13.85 19.78
C GLY A 363 -16.47 -13.30 18.41
N PRO A 364 -17.13 -12.24 17.93
CA PRO A 364 -16.78 -11.62 16.66
C PRO A 364 -15.48 -10.85 16.77
N PHE A 365 -14.68 -10.87 15.70
CA PHE A 365 -13.44 -10.11 15.62
C PHE A 365 -13.71 -8.60 15.71
N LEU A 366 -12.98 -7.90 16.58
CA LEU A 366 -13.15 -6.46 16.79
C LEU A 366 -12.87 -5.68 15.52
N ASP A 367 -11.87 -6.14 14.75
CA ASP A 367 -11.54 -5.62 13.44
C ASP A 367 -12.75 -5.63 12.47
N TRP A 368 -13.78 -6.44 12.76
CA TRP A 368 -14.99 -6.63 11.94
C TRP A 368 -16.31 -6.08 12.60
N GLY A 369 -16.33 -5.78 13.92
CA GLY A 369 -17.28 -4.89 14.66
C GLY A 369 -18.69 -5.38 15.07
N LEU A 370 -19.29 -4.86 16.20
CA LEU A 370 -20.72 -4.83 16.73
C LEU A 370 -20.90 -5.17 18.27
N MET A 371 -22.14 -5.30 18.83
CA MET A 371 -22.44 -5.42 20.31
C MET A 371 -22.32 -6.81 20.94
N PHE A 372 -21.19 -7.09 21.61
CA PHE A 372 -20.81 -8.42 22.11
C PHE A 372 -19.43 -8.39 22.78
N SER A 373 -19.02 -9.52 23.34
CA SER A 373 -17.62 -9.74 23.71
C SER A 373 -16.77 -9.87 22.45
N THR A 374 -15.74 -9.03 22.34
CA THR A 374 -14.92 -8.91 21.12
C THR A 374 -13.43 -8.93 21.41
N THR A 375 -12.66 -9.37 20.42
CA THR A 375 -11.21 -9.54 20.49
C THR A 375 -10.60 -9.15 19.14
N THR A 376 -9.49 -8.42 19.16
CA THR A 376 -8.70 -8.12 17.95
C THR A 376 -8.07 -9.39 17.38
N LEU A 377 -7.73 -9.40 16.09
CA LEU A 377 -6.98 -10.51 15.49
C LEU A 377 -5.65 -10.77 16.21
N SER A 378 -5.01 -9.72 16.74
CA SER A 378 -3.80 -9.89 17.56
C SER A 378 -4.08 -10.53 18.91
N GLY A 379 -5.18 -10.14 19.58
CA GLY A 379 -5.61 -10.74 20.85
C GLY A 379 -5.96 -12.22 20.70
N VAL A 380 -6.54 -12.61 19.56
CA VAL A 380 -6.77 -14.03 19.22
C VAL A 380 -5.45 -14.80 19.11
N GLY A 381 -4.44 -14.20 18.46
CA GLY A 381 -3.08 -14.76 18.41
C GLY A 381 -2.44 -14.91 19.80
N LYS A 382 -2.60 -13.92 20.68
CA LYS A 382 -2.15 -14.01 22.09
C LYS A 382 -2.85 -15.15 22.83
N GLY A 383 -4.17 -15.31 22.64
CA GLY A 383 -4.94 -16.40 23.21
C GLY A 383 -4.43 -17.78 22.78
N VAL A 384 -4.09 -17.96 21.49
CA VAL A 384 -3.48 -19.19 20.98
C VAL A 384 -2.14 -19.45 21.66
N CYS A 385 -1.26 -18.44 21.79
CA CYS A 385 0.00 -18.58 22.51
C CYS A 385 -0.23 -18.94 23.99
N GLY A 386 -1.22 -18.34 24.64
CA GLY A 386 -1.63 -18.67 25.99
C GLY A 386 -2.07 -20.12 26.15
N ILE A 387 -2.81 -20.67 25.19
CA ILE A 387 -3.23 -22.08 25.18
C ILE A 387 -2.01 -22.99 25.08
N ILE A 388 -1.07 -22.69 24.18
CA ILE A 388 0.15 -23.47 23.97
C ILE A 388 1.05 -23.43 25.21
N ASN A 389 1.12 -22.28 25.90
CA ASN A 389 1.87 -22.16 27.15
C ASN A 389 1.19 -22.86 28.34
N ASN A 390 -0.09 -23.23 28.22
CA ASN A 390 -0.90 -23.79 29.31
C ASN A 390 -1.69 -25.05 28.85
N LEU A 391 -1.01 -26.01 28.21
CA LEU A 391 -1.66 -27.18 27.61
C LEU A 391 -2.48 -28.00 28.61
N GLU A 392 -1.96 -28.25 29.82
CA GLU A 392 -2.69 -29.04 30.83
C GLU A 392 -3.92 -28.29 31.36
N ALA A 393 -3.80 -27.00 31.69
CA ALA A 393 -4.91 -26.21 32.21
C ALA A 393 -6.04 -25.99 31.17
N THR A 394 -5.72 -26.10 29.88
CA THR A 394 -6.67 -25.94 28.77
C THR A 394 -7.11 -27.26 28.14
N LYS A 395 -6.75 -28.41 28.72
CA LYS A 395 -7.03 -29.75 28.19
C LYS A 395 -8.52 -30.05 28.07
N ASN A 396 -8.94 -30.44 26.86
CA ASN A 396 -10.27 -30.97 26.55
C ASN A 396 -11.43 -30.09 27.02
N ARG A 397 -11.25 -28.77 26.94
CA ARG A 397 -12.25 -27.78 27.35
C ARG A 397 -12.31 -26.61 26.38
N THR A 398 -13.40 -25.86 26.49
CA THR A 398 -13.57 -24.57 25.84
C THR A 398 -12.93 -23.47 26.69
N VAL A 399 -12.26 -22.54 26.04
CA VAL A 399 -11.74 -21.31 26.65
C VAL A 399 -12.39 -20.11 25.97
N TYR A 400 -12.74 -19.11 26.78
CA TYR A 400 -13.35 -17.87 26.32
C TYR A 400 -12.38 -16.72 26.50
N ILE A 401 -12.16 -15.95 25.44
CA ILE A 401 -11.30 -14.75 25.50
C ILE A 401 -12.06 -13.51 25.05
N ARG A 402 -11.72 -12.37 25.65
CA ARG A 402 -12.36 -11.09 25.39
C ARG A 402 -11.43 -9.93 25.69
N GLU A 403 -11.18 -9.05 24.73
CA GLU A 403 -10.45 -7.79 24.98
C GLU A 403 -11.42 -6.65 25.35
N ALA A 404 -12.64 -6.60 24.80
CA ALA A 404 -13.63 -5.58 25.16
C ALA A 404 -15.08 -6.08 25.13
N ASP A 405 -15.94 -5.41 25.90
CA ASP A 405 -17.40 -5.44 25.74
C ASP A 405 -17.85 -4.10 25.16
N VAL A 406 -18.30 -4.11 23.92
CA VAL A 406 -18.65 -2.87 23.21
C VAL A 406 -19.95 -3.06 22.50
N SER A 407 -20.82 -2.05 22.46
CA SER A 407 -22.03 -2.03 21.63
C SER A 407 -21.82 -1.41 20.28
N GLN A 408 -22.65 -1.79 19.30
CA GLN A 408 -22.78 -0.99 18.08
C GLN A 408 -23.05 0.48 18.42
N LYS A 409 -23.88 0.77 19.43
CA LYS A 409 -24.15 2.14 19.90
C LYS A 409 -22.91 2.81 20.51
N GLN A 410 -22.11 2.09 21.30
CA GLN A 410 -20.86 2.59 21.89
C GLN A 410 -19.78 2.77 20.84
N LEU A 411 -19.59 1.83 19.91
CA LEU A 411 -18.67 1.96 18.78
C LEU A 411 -19.07 3.14 17.88
N LEU A 412 -20.36 3.31 17.59
CA LEU A 412 -20.89 4.49 16.86
C LEU A 412 -20.64 5.80 17.63
N LYS A 413 -20.85 5.81 18.96
CA LYS A 413 -20.56 6.97 19.82
C LYS A 413 -19.07 7.29 19.85
N ILE A 414 -18.21 6.28 20.03
CA ILE A 414 -16.75 6.38 20.06
C ILE A 414 -16.20 6.85 18.70
N SER A 415 -16.76 6.35 17.61
CA SER A 415 -16.37 6.75 16.25
C SER A 415 -16.96 8.07 15.78
N GLY A 416 -17.85 8.70 16.55
CA GLY A 416 -18.55 9.92 16.16
C GLY A 416 -19.57 9.75 15.02
N LYS A 417 -19.90 8.52 14.64
CA LYS A 417 -20.81 8.21 13.53
C LYS A 417 -22.27 8.23 13.99
N GLN A 418 -23.15 8.96 13.30
CA GLN A 418 -24.60 8.78 13.40
C GLN A 418 -25.14 8.18 12.10
N ARG A 419 -25.85 7.04 12.20
CA ARG A 419 -26.53 6.38 11.07
C ARG A 419 -27.98 6.09 11.48
N ALA A 420 -28.91 6.14 10.53
CA ALA A 420 -30.28 5.70 10.77
C ALA A 420 -30.26 4.22 11.17
N THR A 421 -30.61 3.92 12.41
CA THR A 421 -30.65 2.55 12.93
C THR A 421 -32.02 1.95 12.60
N LYS A 422 -32.04 0.89 11.78
CA LYS A 422 -33.22 0.05 11.63
C LYS A 422 -33.12 -1.07 12.68
N SER A 423 -33.99 -1.03 13.68
CA SER A 423 -34.13 -2.15 14.61
C SER A 423 -34.79 -3.31 13.85
N ILE A 424 -34.09 -4.44 13.79
CA ILE A 424 -34.59 -5.69 13.22
C ILE A 424 -34.50 -6.75 14.30
N SER A 425 -35.54 -7.56 14.44
CA SER A 425 -35.55 -8.68 15.37
C SER A 425 -34.61 -9.79 14.88
N THR A 426 -33.79 -10.34 15.78
CA THR A 426 -32.91 -11.47 15.45
C THR A 426 -33.72 -12.72 15.09
N VAL A 427 -34.93 -12.87 15.64
CA VAL A 427 -35.88 -13.95 15.28
C VAL A 427 -36.37 -13.79 13.84
N GLU A 428 -36.56 -12.56 13.36
CA GLU A 428 -36.93 -12.30 11.96
C GLU A 428 -35.76 -12.57 11.01
N LEU A 429 -34.52 -12.27 11.42
CA LEU A 429 -33.32 -12.64 10.66
C LEU A 429 -33.18 -14.15 10.54
N GLU A 430 -33.44 -14.90 11.60
CA GLU A 430 -33.43 -16.36 11.58
C GLU A 430 -34.46 -16.92 10.59
N LYS A 431 -35.70 -16.42 10.65
CA LYS A 431 -36.77 -16.78 9.70
C LYS A 431 -36.38 -16.44 8.26
N ALA A 432 -35.81 -15.26 8.03
CA ALA A 432 -35.33 -14.84 6.72
C ALA A 432 -34.17 -15.70 6.21
N GLY A 433 -33.27 -16.12 7.11
CA GLY A 433 -32.19 -17.06 6.80
C GLY A 433 -32.72 -18.43 6.38
N PHE A 434 -33.68 -18.99 7.11
CA PHE A 434 -34.32 -20.25 6.73
C PHE A 434 -35.15 -20.14 5.43
N ALA A 435 -35.86 -19.03 5.25
CA ALA A 435 -36.62 -18.78 4.02
C ALA A 435 -35.68 -18.68 2.79
N GLU A 436 -34.55 -17.99 2.93
CA GLU A 436 -33.52 -17.92 1.90
C GLU A 436 -32.93 -19.30 1.60
N LEU A 437 -32.55 -20.05 2.65
CA LEU A 437 -31.99 -21.40 2.54
C LEU A 437 -32.95 -22.39 1.87
N SER A 438 -34.26 -22.18 2.00
CA SER A 438 -35.29 -23.02 1.38
C SER A 438 -35.51 -22.75 -0.12
N LYS A 439 -34.87 -21.74 -0.70
CA LYS A 439 -34.97 -21.44 -2.13
C LYS A 439 -34.20 -22.48 -2.97
N PRO A 440 -34.59 -22.67 -4.25
CA PRO A 440 -33.88 -23.59 -5.16
C PRO A 440 -32.41 -23.24 -5.41
N ASN A 441 -32.05 -21.95 -5.31
CA ASN A 441 -30.66 -21.47 -5.38
C ASN A 441 -30.47 -20.39 -4.29
N PRO A 442 -30.18 -20.79 -3.04
CA PRO A 442 -30.11 -19.88 -1.90
C PRO A 442 -28.86 -19.01 -1.97
N ASP A 443 -28.99 -17.70 -1.74
CA ASP A 443 -27.83 -16.79 -1.69
C ASP A 443 -27.04 -17.00 -0.39
N PRO A 444 -25.79 -17.53 -0.47
CA PRO A 444 -24.95 -17.76 0.69
C PRO A 444 -24.70 -16.50 1.51
N GLU A 445 -24.55 -15.35 0.88
CA GLU A 445 -24.30 -14.10 1.58
C GLU A 445 -25.50 -13.74 2.48
N VAL A 446 -26.72 -13.91 1.97
CA VAL A 446 -27.95 -13.54 2.68
C VAL A 446 -28.23 -14.47 3.85
N PHE A 447 -28.26 -15.79 3.65
CA PHE A 447 -28.62 -16.70 4.75
C PHE A 447 -27.50 -16.83 5.79
N VAL A 448 -26.23 -16.86 5.39
CA VAL A 448 -25.09 -16.96 6.32
C VAL A 448 -25.06 -15.74 7.23
N PHE A 449 -25.10 -14.52 6.69
CA PHE A 449 -25.04 -13.33 7.55
C PHE A 449 -26.26 -13.17 8.45
N ASN A 450 -27.43 -13.66 8.03
CA ASN A 450 -28.62 -13.66 8.87
C ASN A 450 -28.49 -14.63 10.06
N PHE A 451 -27.99 -15.86 9.84
CA PHE A 451 -27.74 -16.80 10.93
C PHE A 451 -26.60 -16.35 11.84
N LEU A 452 -25.52 -15.78 11.30
CA LEU A 452 -24.44 -15.21 12.12
C LEU A 452 -24.95 -14.08 13.01
N ARG A 453 -25.76 -13.15 12.48
CA ARG A 453 -26.38 -12.08 13.28
C ARG A 453 -27.32 -12.65 14.35
N ARG A 454 -28.06 -13.73 14.05
CA ARG A 454 -28.88 -14.42 15.05
C ARG A 454 -28.01 -15.01 16.16
N ALA A 455 -26.93 -15.71 15.82
CA ALA A 455 -26.02 -16.27 16.80
C ALA A 455 -25.42 -15.16 17.69
N ILE A 456 -24.96 -14.08 17.08
CA ILE A 456 -24.25 -13.00 17.78
C ILE A 456 -25.19 -12.18 18.66
N PHE A 457 -26.36 -11.78 18.16
CA PHE A 457 -27.26 -10.83 18.84
C PHE A 457 -28.50 -11.48 19.47
N GLY A 458 -28.71 -12.78 19.26
CA GLY A 458 -29.85 -13.51 19.79
C GLY A 458 -29.75 -13.71 21.29
N GLU A 459 -30.81 -13.36 22.02
CA GLU A 459 -30.94 -13.71 23.43
C GLU A 459 -30.86 -15.24 23.60
N GLY A 460 -30.01 -15.70 24.52
CA GLY A 460 -29.77 -17.13 24.78
C GLY A 460 -28.76 -17.82 23.87
N PHE A 461 -28.08 -17.12 22.94
CA PHE A 461 -27.09 -17.70 22.01
C PHE A 461 -25.61 -17.54 22.46
N GLY A 462 -25.35 -16.99 23.65
CA GLY A 462 -24.05 -17.13 24.34
C GLY A 462 -22.90 -16.22 23.90
N ASN A 463 -23.12 -15.21 23.04
CA ASN A 463 -22.05 -14.34 22.52
C ASN A 463 -21.66 -13.12 23.38
N LEU A 464 -22.17 -13.05 24.62
CA LEU A 464 -21.73 -12.10 25.63
C LEU A 464 -21.18 -12.91 26.82
N PHE A 465 -19.86 -12.93 26.97
CA PHE A 465 -19.18 -13.75 27.97
C PHE A 465 -19.18 -13.02 29.32
N THR A 466 -19.56 -13.73 30.38
CA THR A 466 -19.49 -13.20 31.75
C THR A 466 -18.05 -13.26 32.26
N THR A 467 -17.67 -12.38 33.19
CA THR A 467 -16.31 -12.34 33.74
C THR A 467 -15.88 -13.69 34.34
N GLU A 468 -16.81 -14.43 34.94
CA GLU A 468 -16.57 -15.77 35.51
C GLU A 468 -16.27 -16.85 34.46
N SER A 469 -16.69 -16.64 33.22
CA SER A 469 -16.44 -17.58 32.11
C SER A 469 -15.14 -17.34 31.34
N LEU A 470 -14.46 -16.20 31.57
CA LEU A 470 -13.27 -15.82 30.83
C LEU A 470 -12.03 -16.60 31.27
N SER A 471 -11.18 -16.91 30.29
CA SER A 471 -9.87 -17.53 30.48
C SER A 471 -8.74 -16.52 30.26
N ASN A 472 -9.02 -15.22 30.23
CA ASN A 472 -8.06 -14.16 29.94
C ASN A 472 -6.80 -14.21 30.81
N ASP A 473 -6.95 -14.32 32.13
CA ASP A 473 -5.81 -14.35 33.07
C ASP A 473 -4.95 -15.60 32.87
N LEU A 474 -5.58 -16.75 32.63
CA LEU A 474 -4.89 -18.01 32.31
C LEU A 474 -4.08 -17.91 31.00
N LEU A 475 -4.59 -17.15 30.03
CA LEU A 475 -4.05 -17.07 28.67
C LEU A 475 -3.20 -15.82 28.40
N GLY A 476 -3.06 -14.91 29.37
CA GLY A 476 -2.33 -13.66 29.22
C GLY A 476 -2.96 -12.67 28.24
N VAL A 477 -4.30 -12.66 28.13
CA VAL A 477 -5.06 -11.73 27.27
C VAL A 477 -5.59 -10.57 28.12
N GLU A 478 -4.99 -9.40 27.96
CA GLU A 478 -5.38 -8.21 28.72
C GLU A 478 -6.61 -7.51 28.10
N PRO A 479 -7.57 -7.00 28.90
CA PRO A 479 -8.64 -6.16 28.41
C PRO A 479 -8.11 -4.82 27.87
N ILE A 480 -8.67 -4.32 26.77
CA ILE A 480 -8.33 -3.01 26.23
C ILE A 480 -9.11 -1.90 26.96
N GLY A 481 -8.41 -0.82 27.32
CA GLY A 481 -9.01 0.34 27.99
C GLY A 481 -9.87 1.19 27.04
N GLU A 482 -10.72 2.05 27.59
CA GLU A 482 -11.63 2.92 26.80
C GLU A 482 -10.87 3.85 25.83
N GLU A 483 -9.72 4.39 26.24
CA GLU A 483 -8.89 5.26 25.40
C GLU A 483 -8.16 4.50 24.29
N GLU A 484 -7.72 3.27 24.55
CA GLU A 484 -7.12 2.42 23.53
C GLU A 484 -8.18 1.99 22.50
N LEU A 485 -9.36 1.63 22.96
CA LEU A 485 -10.52 1.36 22.13
C LEU A 485 -10.91 2.58 21.27
N LYS A 486 -10.91 3.79 21.84
CA LYS A 486 -11.12 5.05 21.08
C LYS A 486 -10.06 5.23 20.00
N ASN A 487 -8.79 5.02 20.32
CA ASN A 487 -7.69 5.16 19.37
C ASN A 487 -7.75 4.12 18.23
N LEU A 488 -8.12 2.87 18.53
CA LEU A 488 -8.33 1.82 17.53
C LEU A 488 -9.47 2.18 16.57
N VAL A 489 -10.56 2.76 17.10
CA VAL A 489 -11.77 3.09 16.35
C VAL A 489 -11.68 4.45 15.60
N ALA A 490 -10.86 5.39 16.06
CA ALA A 490 -10.78 6.77 15.54
C ALA A 490 -9.68 7.00 14.49
N ASN A 491 -8.87 6.02 14.13
CA ASN A 491 -7.77 6.23 13.20
C ASN A 491 -8.26 6.41 11.75
N VAL A 492 -8.06 7.62 11.21
CA VAL A 492 -8.19 7.89 9.78
C VAL A 492 -6.83 7.57 9.11
N PRO A 493 -6.73 6.55 8.25
CA PRO A 493 -5.46 6.16 7.64
C PRO A 493 -4.93 7.24 6.66
N LYS A 494 -3.66 7.12 6.26
CA LYS A 494 -3.08 7.92 5.19
C LYS A 494 -3.85 7.72 3.89
N SER A 495 -3.87 8.77 3.09
CA SER A 495 -4.51 8.70 1.76
C SER A 495 -3.85 7.61 0.91
N PRO A 496 -4.63 6.81 0.16
CA PRO A 496 -4.10 5.89 -0.86
C PRO A 496 -3.20 6.56 -1.89
N THR A 497 -3.36 7.87 -2.11
CA THR A 497 -2.50 8.66 -3.02
C THR A 497 -1.02 8.63 -2.61
N THR A 498 -0.72 8.40 -1.33
CA THR A 498 0.66 8.29 -0.81
C THR A 498 1.40 7.12 -1.44
N LYS A 499 0.70 6.06 -1.88
CA LYS A 499 1.28 4.91 -2.60
C LYS A 499 1.92 5.30 -3.94
N ALA A 500 1.59 6.47 -4.50
CA ALA A 500 2.23 6.96 -5.71
C ALA A 500 3.74 7.17 -5.54
N PHE A 501 4.21 7.42 -4.32
CA PHE A 501 5.62 7.67 -4.01
C PHE A 501 6.38 6.42 -3.57
N VAL A 502 5.79 5.22 -3.60
CA VAL A 502 6.39 4.01 -3.03
C VAL A 502 7.77 3.67 -3.61
N ASP A 503 8.02 3.95 -4.90
CA ASP A 503 9.34 3.73 -5.50
C ASP A 503 10.40 4.68 -4.92
N LEU A 504 9.99 5.88 -4.48
CA LEU A 504 10.84 6.93 -3.92
C LEU A 504 11.11 6.74 -2.43
N ILE A 505 10.10 6.38 -1.64
CA ILE A 505 10.20 6.27 -0.16
C ILE A 505 10.29 4.83 0.36
N GLY A 506 9.96 3.84 -0.46
CA GLY A 506 9.95 2.43 -0.08
C GLY A 506 8.61 1.92 0.47
N PRO A 507 8.32 0.60 0.35
CA PRO A 507 7.07 -0.01 0.80
C PRO A 507 6.85 0.03 2.32
N THR A 508 7.92 -0.02 3.11
CA THR A 508 7.85 -0.03 4.59
C THR A 508 8.12 1.35 5.21
N SER A 509 8.00 2.43 4.42
CA SER A 509 8.22 3.80 4.87
C SER A 509 7.34 4.17 6.08
N ILE A 510 7.91 4.85 7.08
CA ILE A 510 7.15 5.45 8.20
C ILE A 510 6.05 6.43 7.74
N ILE A 511 6.14 6.97 6.51
CA ILE A 511 5.10 7.85 5.95
C ILE A 511 3.84 7.06 5.57
N THR A 512 4.00 5.81 5.07
CA THR A 512 2.92 4.97 4.54
C THR A 512 2.50 3.83 5.48
N ALA A 513 3.36 3.43 6.41
CA ALA A 513 3.05 2.39 7.41
C ALA A 513 1.82 2.78 8.24
N GLU A 514 1.04 1.79 8.67
CA GLU A 514 -0.20 1.97 9.45
C GLU A 514 -0.22 1.06 10.69
N GLY A 515 -1.12 1.35 11.63
CA GLY A 515 -1.34 0.51 12.81
C GLY A 515 -0.08 0.27 13.65
N ASP A 516 0.11 -0.98 14.09
CA ASP A 516 1.27 -1.42 14.88
C ASP A 516 2.59 -1.22 14.17
N GLU A 517 2.65 -1.48 12.86
CA GLU A 517 3.90 -1.33 12.10
C GLU A 517 4.43 0.10 12.19
N TRP A 518 3.54 1.08 12.05
CA TRP A 518 3.91 2.48 12.21
C TRP A 518 4.31 2.81 13.65
N ARG A 519 3.58 2.31 14.66
CA ARG A 519 3.90 2.55 16.08
C ARG A 519 5.30 2.04 16.41
N ASP A 520 5.61 0.82 15.97
CA ASP A 520 6.90 0.17 16.19
C ASP A 520 8.04 0.92 15.49
N LEU A 521 7.83 1.33 14.22
CA LEU A 521 8.81 2.15 13.49
C LEU A 521 9.03 3.49 14.19
N ARG A 522 7.96 4.16 14.63
CA ARG A 522 8.04 5.45 15.32
C ARG A 522 8.80 5.34 16.63
N ALA A 523 8.51 4.31 17.43
CA ALA A 523 9.19 4.07 18.69
C ALA A 523 10.71 3.83 18.49
N ARG A 524 11.10 3.04 17.49
CA ARG A 524 12.52 2.77 17.17
C ARG A 524 13.29 3.99 16.67
N LEU A 525 12.63 4.89 15.91
CA LEU A 525 13.30 6.04 15.29
C LEU A 525 13.36 7.28 16.20
N ASN A 526 12.39 7.46 17.10
CA ASN A 526 12.31 8.64 17.97
C ASN A 526 13.62 8.95 18.74
N PRO A 527 14.36 7.97 19.31
CA PRO A 527 15.62 8.25 20.00
C PRO A 527 16.65 8.99 19.14
N GLY A 528 16.75 8.63 17.86
CA GLY A 528 17.67 9.27 16.91
C GLY A 528 17.33 10.72 16.58
N PHE A 529 16.05 11.09 16.68
CA PHE A 529 15.56 12.47 16.49
C PHE A 529 15.36 13.24 17.80
N SER A 530 15.77 12.68 18.94
CA SER A 530 15.74 13.40 20.22
C SER A 530 16.71 14.58 20.19
N THR A 531 16.36 15.68 20.86
CA THR A 531 17.25 16.85 20.98
C THR A 531 18.62 16.45 21.53
N GLY A 532 18.66 15.51 22.47
CA GLY A 532 19.90 14.98 23.03
C GLY A 532 20.83 14.38 21.95
N ASN A 533 20.29 13.54 21.06
CA ASN A 533 21.07 12.96 19.97
C ASN A 533 21.46 14.01 18.91
N LEU A 534 20.51 14.85 18.50
CA LEU A 534 20.72 15.85 17.44
C LEU A 534 21.82 16.85 17.80
N MET A 535 21.92 17.26 19.07
CA MET A 535 23.02 18.13 19.53
C MET A 535 24.39 17.47 19.38
N THR A 536 24.47 16.14 19.40
CA THR A 536 25.74 15.41 19.21
C THR A 536 26.15 15.34 17.75
N LEU A 537 25.19 15.61 16.84
CA LEU A 537 25.39 15.71 15.40
C LEU A 537 25.56 17.17 14.95
N LEU A 538 25.44 18.15 15.85
CA LEU A 538 25.67 19.57 15.53
C LEU A 538 27.03 19.85 14.86
N PRO A 539 28.16 19.21 15.22
CA PRO A 539 29.43 19.40 14.53
C PRO A 539 29.36 19.15 13.03
N CYS A 540 28.65 18.09 12.59
CA CYS A 540 28.56 17.80 11.16
C CYS A 540 27.65 18.81 10.45
N MET A 541 26.58 19.30 11.10
CA MET A 541 25.72 20.35 10.55
C MET A 541 26.50 21.66 10.35
N VAL A 542 27.35 22.03 11.32
CA VAL A 542 28.24 23.21 11.24
C VAL A 542 29.20 23.04 10.06
N GLU A 543 29.87 21.90 9.94
CA GLU A 543 30.79 21.62 8.83
C GLU A 543 30.11 21.81 7.45
N LYS A 544 28.91 21.26 7.26
CA LYS A 544 28.17 21.41 5.98
C LYS A 544 27.70 22.85 5.74
N THR A 545 27.35 23.56 6.80
CA THR A 545 26.96 24.99 6.73
C THR A 545 28.16 25.87 6.36
N LEU A 546 29.37 25.57 6.84
CA LEU A 546 30.56 26.33 6.47
C LEU A 546 30.90 26.16 4.99
N LEU A 547 30.76 24.96 4.44
CA LEU A 547 30.93 24.74 2.99
C LEU A 547 29.91 25.54 2.17
N PHE A 548 28.65 25.59 2.61
CA PHE A 548 27.62 26.40 1.97
C PHE A 548 28.00 27.88 1.93
N VAL A 549 28.51 28.39 3.05
CA VAL A 549 28.99 29.78 3.13
C VAL A 549 30.20 30.01 2.22
N ASP A 550 31.17 29.09 2.16
CA ASP A 550 32.31 29.20 1.24
C ASP A 550 31.86 29.27 -0.23
N ILE A 551 30.75 28.61 -0.60
CA ILE A 551 30.13 28.70 -1.93
C ILE A 551 29.44 30.07 -2.12
N LEU A 552 28.70 30.55 -1.13
CA LEU A 552 28.07 31.87 -1.17
C LEU A 552 29.10 33.00 -1.26
N ASP A 553 30.25 32.87 -0.58
CA ASP A 553 31.36 33.82 -0.68
C ASP A 553 31.91 33.93 -2.11
N GLN A 554 31.95 32.82 -2.86
CA GLN A 554 32.37 32.83 -4.26
C GLN A 554 31.38 33.60 -5.14
N TYR A 555 30.08 33.40 -4.94
CA TYR A 555 29.04 34.15 -5.66
C TYR A 555 29.03 35.64 -5.28
N ALA A 556 29.21 35.95 -3.99
CA ALA A 556 29.30 37.33 -3.52
C ALA A 556 30.53 38.04 -4.11
N ALA A 557 31.66 37.33 -4.23
CA ALA A 557 32.88 37.87 -4.84
C ALA A 557 32.77 38.03 -6.37
N SER A 558 32.03 37.16 -7.06
CA SER A 558 31.83 37.25 -8.50
C SER A 558 30.76 38.27 -8.90
N GLY A 559 29.80 38.56 -8.02
CA GLY A 559 28.64 39.38 -8.31
C GLY A 559 27.61 38.71 -9.23
N GLU A 560 27.75 37.40 -9.48
CA GLU A 560 26.85 36.66 -10.36
C GLU A 560 25.50 36.37 -9.67
N HIS A 561 24.44 36.42 -10.46
CA HIS A 561 23.13 35.94 -10.00
C HIS A 561 23.11 34.40 -9.98
N PHE A 562 22.50 33.84 -8.95
CA PHE A 562 22.40 32.39 -8.78
C PHE A 562 21.02 31.95 -8.30
N MET A 563 20.77 30.66 -8.43
CA MET A 563 19.54 30.00 -8.02
C MET A 563 19.72 29.44 -6.60
N LEU A 564 19.09 30.10 -5.61
CA LEU A 564 19.24 29.73 -4.19
C LEU A 564 18.61 28.36 -3.87
N ASP A 565 17.63 27.92 -4.66
CA ASP A 565 16.94 26.64 -4.47
C ASP A 565 17.88 25.44 -4.56
N GLU A 566 18.74 25.40 -5.58
CA GLU A 566 19.71 24.32 -5.77
C GLU A 566 20.73 24.29 -4.62
N LEU A 567 21.24 25.46 -4.23
CA LEU A 567 22.25 25.55 -3.15
C LEU A 567 21.66 25.12 -1.79
N CYS A 568 20.47 25.59 -1.43
CA CYS A 568 19.78 25.18 -0.20
C CYS A 568 19.42 23.69 -0.21
N THR A 569 19.00 23.16 -1.36
CA THR A 569 18.65 21.74 -1.51
C THR A 569 19.89 20.86 -1.34
N ASN A 570 21.03 21.27 -1.92
CA ASN A 570 22.29 20.55 -1.79
C ASN A 570 22.82 20.56 -0.36
N LEU A 571 22.76 21.72 0.34
CA LEU A 571 23.14 21.83 1.75
C LEU A 571 22.32 20.88 2.63
N THR A 572 21.00 20.95 2.52
CA THR A 572 20.09 20.14 3.34
C THR A 572 20.20 18.64 3.02
N PHE A 573 20.55 18.28 1.77
CA PHE A 573 20.88 16.90 1.39
C PHE A 573 22.15 16.39 2.11
N ASP A 574 23.20 17.21 2.17
CA ASP A 574 24.43 16.85 2.88
C ASP A 574 24.20 16.74 4.39
N ILE A 575 23.39 17.63 4.98
CA ILE A 575 23.05 17.58 6.40
C ILE A 575 22.22 16.34 6.72
N ILE A 576 21.17 16.03 5.96
CA ILE A 576 20.36 14.85 6.24
C ILE A 576 21.15 13.55 6.02
N GLY A 577 22.06 13.52 5.04
CA GLY A 577 23.01 12.42 4.85
C GLY A 577 23.93 12.24 6.06
N ALA A 578 24.52 13.31 6.56
CA ALA A 578 25.39 13.27 7.74
C ALA A 578 24.62 12.86 9.02
N VAL A 579 23.39 13.33 9.20
CA VAL A 579 22.57 13.02 10.37
C VAL A 579 22.03 11.60 10.35
N THR A 580 21.55 11.13 9.20
CA THR A 580 20.86 9.83 9.14
C THR A 580 21.78 8.67 8.85
N MET A 581 22.82 8.91 8.06
CA MET A 581 23.77 7.89 7.60
C MET A 581 25.17 8.11 8.18
N GLY A 582 25.52 9.30 8.68
CA GLY A 582 26.88 9.57 9.14
C GLY A 582 27.89 9.74 8.01
N VAL A 583 27.42 10.05 6.79
CA VAL A 583 28.29 10.21 5.61
C VAL A 583 28.17 11.60 5.00
N ASN A 584 29.24 12.04 4.35
CA ASN A 584 29.20 13.21 3.47
C ASN A 584 28.73 12.78 2.08
N LEU A 585 27.56 13.23 1.65
CA LEU A 585 27.01 12.90 0.33
C LEU A 585 27.59 13.76 -0.80
N CYS A 586 28.36 14.79 -0.44
CA CYS A 586 29.01 15.74 -1.34
C CYS A 586 28.05 16.44 -2.30
N ALA A 587 26.78 16.60 -1.92
CA ALA A 587 25.73 17.19 -2.74
C ALA A 587 26.01 18.65 -3.09
N GLN A 588 26.72 19.40 -2.24
CA GLN A 588 27.14 20.77 -2.51
C GLN A 588 28.32 20.90 -3.50
N LEU A 589 28.99 19.80 -3.83
CA LEU A 589 30.07 19.80 -4.81
C LEU A 589 29.54 19.55 -6.23
N GLY A 590 30.42 19.77 -7.22
CA GLY A 590 30.15 19.47 -8.62
C GLY A 590 29.66 18.02 -8.84
N GLU A 591 28.86 17.81 -9.88
CA GLU A 591 28.16 16.54 -10.16
C GLU A 591 29.10 15.32 -10.24
N ASP A 592 30.36 15.54 -10.65
CA ASP A 592 31.43 14.55 -10.70
C ASP A 592 31.87 14.05 -9.32
N ARG A 593 31.76 14.90 -8.29
CA ARG A 593 32.12 14.59 -6.90
C ARG A 593 30.94 14.17 -6.03
N GLN A 594 29.71 14.30 -6.52
CA GLN A 594 28.52 13.89 -5.79
C GLN A 594 28.49 12.36 -5.61
N SER A 595 28.00 11.92 -4.47
CA SER A 595 27.74 10.49 -4.25
C SER A 595 26.73 9.95 -5.26
N GLU A 596 26.88 8.67 -5.63
CA GLU A 596 25.96 8.03 -6.54
C GLU A 596 24.52 7.96 -5.97
N ILE A 597 24.39 7.95 -4.64
CA ILE A 597 23.10 8.02 -3.95
C ILE A 597 22.38 9.33 -4.29
N VAL A 598 23.06 10.48 -4.18
CA VAL A 598 22.47 11.80 -4.53
C VAL A 598 22.02 11.83 -5.98
N LYS A 599 22.91 11.43 -6.90
CA LYS A 599 22.62 11.42 -8.35
C LYS A 599 21.40 10.56 -8.69
N VAL A 600 21.37 9.32 -8.21
CA VAL A 600 20.25 8.39 -8.47
C VAL A 600 18.97 8.86 -7.79
N PHE A 601 19.05 9.43 -6.58
CA PHE A 601 17.89 9.95 -5.87
C PHE A 601 17.28 11.17 -6.59
N LYS A 602 18.10 12.15 -6.98
CA LYS A 602 17.66 13.31 -7.78
C LYS A 602 17.06 12.88 -9.12
N GLU A 603 17.71 11.94 -9.82
CA GLU A 603 17.18 11.40 -11.07
C GLU A 603 15.82 10.73 -10.85
N LEU A 604 15.68 9.92 -9.79
CA LEU A 604 14.41 9.28 -9.43
C LEU A 604 13.33 10.31 -9.11
N GLY A 605 13.63 11.34 -8.32
CA GLY A 605 12.73 12.45 -8.00
C GLY A 605 12.26 13.20 -9.26
N SER A 606 13.17 13.51 -10.19
CA SER A 606 12.86 14.21 -11.44
C SER A 606 11.81 13.50 -12.30
N THR A 607 11.72 12.16 -12.20
CA THR A 607 10.72 11.38 -12.93
C THR A 607 9.29 11.65 -12.47
N TYR A 608 9.08 12.25 -11.29
CA TYR A 608 7.78 12.64 -10.78
C TYR A 608 7.31 14.00 -11.31
N ASN A 609 8.22 14.81 -11.86
CA ASN A 609 7.89 16.13 -12.44
C ASN A 609 7.53 16.06 -13.94
N SER A 610 7.89 14.97 -14.63
CA SER A 610 7.68 14.82 -16.08
C SER A 610 6.28 14.29 -16.44
N HIS A 611 5.40 15.16 -16.96
CA HIS A 611 4.01 14.84 -17.29
C HIS A 611 3.73 14.85 -18.82
N ARG A 612 4.41 13.99 -19.59
CA ARG A 612 4.21 13.92 -21.05
C ARG A 612 3.33 12.74 -21.50
N GLY A 613 2.01 12.88 -21.36
CA GLY A 613 1.03 11.98 -22.01
C GLY A 613 0.95 10.55 -21.43
N ILE A 614 -0.02 9.78 -21.93
CA ILE A 614 -0.40 8.48 -21.36
C ILE A 614 0.73 7.42 -21.42
N TRP A 615 1.60 7.50 -22.43
CA TRP A 615 2.75 6.59 -22.61
C TRP A 615 3.92 6.91 -21.67
N ALA A 616 4.07 8.17 -21.22
CA ALA A 616 5.08 8.52 -20.21
C ALA A 616 4.74 7.93 -18.83
N VAL A 617 3.48 7.58 -18.57
CA VAL A 617 3.09 6.96 -17.30
C VAL A 617 3.70 5.55 -17.17
N THR A 618 3.65 4.74 -18.24
CA THR A 618 4.16 3.35 -18.21
C THR A 618 5.69 3.32 -18.27
N LEU A 619 6.31 4.06 -19.20
CA LEU A 619 7.78 4.15 -19.30
C LEU A 619 8.37 4.84 -18.07
N GLY A 620 7.71 5.86 -17.54
CA GLY A 620 8.08 6.53 -16.30
C GLY A 620 8.05 5.59 -15.09
N ARG A 621 7.03 4.73 -14.96
CA ARG A 621 7.00 3.70 -13.91
C ARG A 621 8.13 2.69 -14.02
N LEU A 622 8.48 2.24 -15.24
CA LEU A 622 9.61 1.34 -15.44
C LEU A 622 10.94 2.00 -15.08
N ARG A 623 11.13 3.27 -15.49
CA ARG A 623 12.31 4.07 -15.12
C ARG A 623 12.41 4.26 -13.62
N ARG A 624 11.30 4.61 -12.94
CA ARG A 624 11.22 4.72 -11.47
C ARG A 624 11.64 3.43 -10.79
N ARG A 625 11.07 2.29 -11.18
CA ARG A 625 11.43 0.98 -10.63
C ARG A 625 12.90 0.61 -10.86
N LYS A 626 13.48 0.97 -12.01
CA LYS A 626 14.91 0.76 -12.31
C LYS A 626 15.80 1.59 -11.38
N LEU A 627 15.51 2.89 -11.26
CA LEU A 627 16.26 3.81 -10.41
C LEU A 627 16.09 3.46 -8.92
N ALA A 628 14.88 3.14 -8.48
CA ALA A 628 14.59 2.69 -7.13
C ALA A 628 15.34 1.40 -6.76
N ARG A 629 15.47 0.46 -7.71
CA ARG A 629 16.30 -0.74 -7.55
C ARG A 629 17.78 -0.42 -7.47
N LYS A 630 18.29 0.49 -8.31
CA LYS A 630 19.69 0.95 -8.25
C LYS A 630 19.98 1.60 -6.89
N LEU A 631 19.09 2.47 -6.42
CA LEU A 631 19.18 3.08 -5.10
C LEU A 631 19.13 2.05 -3.97
N ASN A 632 18.28 1.03 -4.09
CA ASN A 632 18.23 -0.08 -3.11
C ASN A 632 19.57 -0.79 -2.98
N VAL A 633 20.26 -1.06 -4.09
CA VAL A 633 21.57 -1.73 -4.04
C VAL A 633 22.57 -0.87 -3.28
N LEU A 634 22.71 0.40 -3.67
CA LEU A 634 23.64 1.35 -3.01
C LEU A 634 23.38 1.48 -1.50
N LEU A 635 22.11 1.58 -1.10
CA LEU A 635 21.75 1.71 0.31
C LEU A 635 21.96 0.40 1.09
N ARG A 636 21.72 -0.77 0.47
CA ARG A 636 21.95 -2.07 1.13
C ARG A 636 23.43 -2.33 1.38
N ASP A 637 24.27 -1.98 0.41
CA ASP A 637 25.72 -2.09 0.54
C ASP A 637 26.19 -1.22 1.71
N PHE A 638 25.75 0.05 1.74
CA PHE A 638 26.04 0.97 2.82
C PHE A 638 25.55 0.49 4.21
N ILE A 639 24.32 -0.02 4.30
CA ILE A 639 23.77 -0.54 5.57
C ILE A 639 24.57 -1.75 6.05
N SER A 640 24.99 -2.63 5.13
CA SER A 640 25.81 -3.80 5.47
C SER A 640 27.16 -3.40 6.04
N GLU A 641 27.83 -2.44 5.40
CA GLU A 641 29.11 -1.88 5.88
C GLU A 641 28.95 -1.24 7.26
N THR A 642 27.92 -0.42 7.43
CA THR A 642 27.61 0.23 8.71
C THR A 642 27.36 -0.80 9.82
N PHE A 643 26.59 -1.86 9.52
CA PHE A 643 26.31 -2.91 10.49
C PHE A 643 27.59 -3.64 10.95
N GLU A 644 28.48 -3.96 10.01
CA GLU A 644 29.77 -4.59 10.33
C GLU A 644 30.68 -3.67 11.16
N GLU A 645 30.65 -2.35 10.92
CA GLU A 645 31.35 -1.39 11.76
C GLU A 645 30.80 -1.33 13.19
N VAL A 646 29.48 -1.28 13.34
CA VAL A 646 28.78 -1.29 14.64
C VAL A 646 29.12 -2.55 15.42
N LYS A 647 29.11 -3.71 14.76
CA LYS A 647 29.45 -5.01 15.35
C LYS A 647 30.91 -5.06 15.81
N ARG A 648 31.84 -4.61 14.96
CA ARG A 648 33.27 -4.53 15.31
C ARG A 648 33.52 -3.63 16.51
N ALA A 649 32.89 -2.45 16.53
CA ALA A 649 33.03 -1.48 17.64
C ALA A 649 32.47 -2.04 18.97
N SER A 650 31.34 -2.75 18.91
CA SER A 650 30.73 -3.36 20.09
C SER A 650 31.57 -4.49 20.70
N GLN A 651 32.38 -5.18 19.87
CA GLN A 651 33.25 -6.27 20.31
C GLN A 651 34.59 -5.81 20.91
N THR A 652 35.13 -4.67 20.46
CA THR A 652 36.49 -4.24 20.84
C THR A 652 36.55 -3.40 22.11
N ASN A 653 35.49 -2.66 22.46
CA ASN A 653 35.49 -1.76 23.61
C ASN A 653 34.19 -1.88 24.41
N GLY A 654 34.20 -2.68 25.48
CA GLY A 654 33.02 -2.97 26.33
C GLY A 654 32.33 -1.78 27.03
N THR A 655 32.65 -0.53 26.68
CA THR A 655 31.97 0.71 27.13
C THR A 655 32.28 1.96 26.27
N ALA A 656 33.01 1.87 25.13
CA ALA A 656 33.38 3.06 24.36
C ALA A 656 32.39 3.37 23.22
N ARG A 657 31.96 4.64 23.16
CA ARG A 657 30.98 5.20 22.21
C ARG A 657 31.30 4.86 20.75
N LEU A 658 30.29 4.37 20.02
CA LEU A 658 30.28 4.25 18.56
C LEU A 658 30.83 5.52 17.89
N GLY A 659 31.69 5.37 16.89
CA GLY A 659 32.33 6.49 16.17
C GLY A 659 31.33 7.38 15.41
N SER A 660 30.19 6.82 14.99
CA SER A 660 29.08 7.55 14.36
C SER A 660 27.84 7.48 15.25
N ARG A 661 27.17 8.63 15.46
CA ARG A 661 25.87 8.74 16.17
C ARG A 661 24.70 8.93 15.21
N SER A 662 24.88 8.50 13.97
CA SER A 662 23.84 8.59 12.95
C SER A 662 22.59 7.84 13.41
N ILE A 663 21.44 8.25 12.88
CA ILE A 663 20.17 7.61 13.20
C ILE A 663 20.21 6.12 12.81
N LEU A 664 20.82 5.78 11.68
CA LEU A 664 21.00 4.39 11.27
C LEU A 664 21.83 3.61 12.29
N THR A 665 22.97 4.15 12.73
CA THR A 665 23.85 3.50 13.71
C THR A 665 23.11 3.21 15.01
N LEU A 666 22.33 4.16 15.52
CA LEU A 666 21.51 3.96 16.73
C LEU A 666 20.44 2.88 16.54
N THR A 667 19.85 2.77 15.35
CA THR A 667 18.85 1.71 15.09
C THR A 667 19.45 0.32 14.95
N LEU A 668 20.75 0.22 14.65
CA LEU A 668 21.47 -1.05 14.45
C LEU A 668 22.24 -1.49 15.70
N GLN A 669 22.49 -0.62 16.68
CA GLN A 669 23.38 -0.88 17.82
C GLN A 669 22.95 -2.09 18.68
N ASP A 670 21.64 -2.32 18.81
CA ASP A 670 21.08 -3.37 19.66
C ASP A 670 20.78 -4.67 18.88
N ALA A 671 21.19 -4.74 17.61
CA ALA A 671 20.93 -5.87 16.75
C ALA A 671 22.11 -6.85 16.69
N ASN A 672 21.84 -8.12 17.02
CA ASN A 672 22.83 -9.19 16.93
C ASN A 672 23.13 -9.63 15.49
N GLU A 673 22.12 -9.59 14.63
CA GLU A 673 22.19 -10.01 13.23
C GLU A 673 21.41 -9.08 12.32
N LEU A 674 21.91 -8.87 11.10
CA LEU A 674 21.25 -8.08 10.08
C LEU A 674 20.29 -8.94 9.25
N THR A 675 19.07 -9.10 9.74
CA THR A 675 18.03 -9.84 9.00
C THR A 675 17.62 -9.10 7.72
N GLN A 676 17.13 -9.84 6.72
CA GLN A 676 16.62 -9.25 5.47
C GLN A 676 15.51 -8.22 5.72
N ALA A 677 14.60 -8.49 6.67
CA ALA A 677 13.52 -7.56 7.02
C ALA A 677 14.04 -6.26 7.66
N MET A 678 15.11 -6.33 8.47
CA MET A 678 15.76 -5.14 9.02
C MET A 678 16.45 -4.34 7.93
N MET A 679 17.17 -5.02 7.02
CA MET A 679 17.81 -4.40 5.86
C MET A 679 16.78 -3.66 4.98
N ASP A 680 15.67 -4.30 4.66
CA ASP A 680 14.60 -3.72 3.85
C ASP A 680 14.01 -2.48 4.53
N ARG A 681 13.70 -2.58 5.83
CA ARG A 681 13.15 -1.46 6.60
C ARG A 681 14.14 -0.30 6.72
N ALA A 682 15.40 -0.58 7.01
CA ALA A 682 16.46 0.43 7.10
C ALA A 682 16.63 1.15 5.76
N CYS A 683 16.67 0.41 4.65
CA CYS A 683 16.75 0.98 3.30
C CYS A 683 15.58 1.91 3.01
N ASP A 684 14.35 1.48 3.29
CA ASP A 684 13.15 2.30 3.09
C ASP A 684 13.11 3.53 4.02
N GLN A 685 13.60 3.43 5.27
CA GLN A 685 13.67 4.58 6.16
C GLN A 685 14.73 5.59 5.69
N LEU A 686 15.90 5.15 5.23
CA LEU A 686 16.91 6.05 4.68
C LEU A 686 16.38 6.82 3.48
N LYS A 687 15.71 6.14 2.54
CA LYS A 687 15.01 6.80 1.43
C LYS A 687 13.98 7.81 1.90
N THR A 688 13.21 7.45 2.93
CA THR A 688 12.19 8.32 3.51
C THR A 688 12.79 9.56 4.12
N PHE A 689 13.93 9.45 4.82
CA PHE A 689 14.60 10.61 5.40
C PHE A 689 15.26 11.49 4.36
N LEU A 690 15.92 10.90 3.35
CA LEU A 690 16.41 11.66 2.20
C LEU A 690 15.25 12.43 1.57
N PHE A 691 14.13 11.77 1.26
CA PHE A 691 12.93 12.41 0.70
C PHE A 691 12.37 13.54 1.56
N ALA A 692 12.13 13.31 2.85
CA ALA A 692 11.43 14.27 3.71
C ALA A 692 12.34 15.40 4.22
N GLY A 693 13.64 15.13 4.42
CA GLY A 693 14.56 16.01 5.14
C GLY A 693 15.21 17.10 4.30
N HIS A 694 15.47 16.87 3.01
CA HIS A 694 16.15 17.86 2.16
C HIS A 694 15.22 19.01 1.71
N ASP A 695 14.20 18.70 0.89
CA ASP A 695 13.37 19.71 0.23
C ASP A 695 12.60 20.59 1.23
N THR A 696 12.13 20.04 2.36
CA THR A 696 11.30 20.80 3.30
C THR A 696 12.08 21.90 4.02
N THR A 697 13.28 21.60 4.52
CA THR A 697 14.15 22.61 5.12
C THR A 697 14.70 23.57 4.06
N SER A 698 15.00 23.09 2.85
CA SER A 698 15.43 23.93 1.74
C SER A 698 14.39 25.02 1.42
N ILE A 699 13.12 24.65 1.30
CA ILE A 699 12.00 25.59 1.06
C ILE A 699 11.89 26.60 2.20
N LEU A 700 12.00 26.16 3.46
CA LEU A 700 12.01 27.05 4.62
C LEU A 700 13.13 28.11 4.51
N LEU A 701 14.36 27.69 4.23
CA LEU A 701 15.51 28.61 4.15
C LEU A 701 15.33 29.65 3.04
N GLN A 702 14.89 29.21 1.85
CA GLN A 702 14.65 30.10 0.71
C GLN A 702 13.61 31.17 1.05
N TRP A 703 12.46 30.77 1.63
CA TRP A 703 11.41 31.72 2.00
C TRP A 703 11.81 32.62 3.16
N ALA A 704 12.57 32.12 4.13
CA ALA A 704 13.06 32.92 5.25
C ALA A 704 14.00 34.03 4.76
N LEU A 705 14.96 33.68 3.89
CA LEU A 705 15.90 34.65 3.31
C LEU A 705 15.18 35.65 2.39
N TYR A 706 14.16 35.21 1.64
CA TYR A 706 13.34 36.10 0.83
C TYR A 706 12.52 37.08 1.68
N GLU A 707 11.81 36.61 2.70
CA GLU A 707 10.99 37.49 3.56
C GLU A 707 11.85 38.46 4.37
N LEU A 708 13.01 38.01 4.86
CA LEU A 708 13.97 38.89 5.54
C LEU A 708 14.52 39.97 4.61
N SER A 709 14.87 39.64 3.35
CA SER A 709 15.42 40.64 2.42
C SER A 709 14.43 41.75 2.06
N ARG A 710 13.12 41.47 2.12
CA ARG A 710 12.06 42.47 1.90
C ARG A 710 11.49 43.09 3.17
N THR A 711 11.96 42.70 4.35
CA THR A 711 11.43 43.17 5.65
C THR A 711 12.55 43.73 6.53
N PRO A 712 13.00 44.97 6.30
CA PRO A 712 14.16 45.57 6.98
C PRO A 712 14.06 45.54 8.51
N ARG A 713 12.85 45.77 9.04
CA ARG A 713 12.57 45.69 10.48
C ARG A 713 12.96 44.33 11.05
N ALA A 714 12.52 43.25 10.41
CA ALA A 714 12.80 41.89 10.86
C ALA A 714 14.26 41.49 10.63
N MET A 715 14.87 41.92 9.51
CA MET A 715 16.29 41.71 9.26
C MET A 715 17.17 42.36 10.34
N ASN A 716 16.88 43.62 10.68
CA ASN A 716 17.61 44.35 11.73
C ASN A 716 17.44 43.70 13.10
N ALA A 717 16.23 43.24 13.44
CA ALA A 717 15.97 42.56 14.71
C ALA A 717 16.70 41.21 14.82
N VAL A 718 16.69 40.40 13.75
CA VAL A 718 17.48 39.15 13.68
C VAL A 718 18.97 39.44 13.84
N ARG A 719 19.53 40.38 13.08
CA ARG A 719 20.96 40.73 13.17
C ARG A 719 21.33 41.22 14.57
N SER A 720 20.52 42.08 15.17
CA SER A 720 20.73 42.57 16.54
C SER A 720 20.72 41.45 17.58
N GLU A 721 19.77 40.51 17.48
CA GLU A 721 19.75 39.32 18.34
C GLU A 721 21.03 38.50 18.18
N LEU A 722 21.42 38.22 16.93
CA LEU A 722 22.55 37.36 16.65
C LEU A 722 23.88 38.02 17.02
N ASP A 723 24.03 39.32 16.84
CA ASP A 723 25.23 40.07 17.27
C ASP A 723 25.33 40.11 18.80
N TYR A 724 24.20 40.17 19.52
CA TYR A 724 24.19 40.03 20.98
C TYR A 724 24.64 38.63 21.43
N ILE A 725 24.25 37.57 20.71
CA ILE A 725 24.57 36.18 21.06
C ILE A 725 26.01 35.82 20.67
N PHE A 726 26.46 36.24 19.49
CA PHE A 726 27.72 35.80 18.88
C PHE A 726 28.83 36.85 18.87
N GLY A 727 28.55 38.07 19.36
CA GLY A 727 29.48 39.20 19.32
C GLY A 727 29.61 39.82 17.93
N SER A 728 30.50 40.80 17.77
CA SER A 728 30.64 41.56 16.51
C SER A 728 31.35 40.81 15.38
N ASP A 729 31.94 39.64 15.65
CA ASP A 729 32.58 38.84 14.59
C ASP A 729 31.51 38.15 13.74
N THR A 730 31.38 38.61 12.50
CA THR A 730 30.43 38.08 11.50
C THR A 730 30.99 36.87 10.75
N SER A 731 32.17 36.37 11.12
CA SER A 731 32.73 35.13 10.61
C SER A 731 31.78 33.94 10.88
N PRO A 732 31.38 33.19 9.84
CA PRO A 732 30.59 31.96 9.98
C PRO A 732 31.26 30.92 10.87
N ARG A 733 32.60 30.88 10.89
CA ARG A 733 33.37 30.00 11.77
C ARG A 733 33.21 30.37 13.23
N SER A 734 33.04 31.65 13.55
CA SER A 734 32.77 32.12 14.92
C SER A 734 31.43 31.58 15.42
N VAL A 735 30.38 31.68 14.61
CA VAL A 735 29.05 31.10 14.91
C VAL A 735 29.17 29.60 15.18
N GLY A 736 29.84 28.86 14.29
CA GLY A 736 30.08 27.43 14.47
C GLY A 736 30.82 27.10 15.76
N ASN A 737 31.96 27.75 16.03
CA ASN A 737 32.75 27.52 17.23
C ASN A 737 31.97 27.81 18.53
N ILE A 738 31.21 28.91 18.56
CA ILE A 738 30.40 29.29 19.72
C ILE A 738 29.27 28.27 19.94
N LEU A 739 28.60 27.82 18.88
CA LEU A 739 27.56 26.79 18.97
C LEU A 739 28.10 25.40 19.36
N LEU A 740 29.38 25.14 19.12
CA LEU A 740 30.06 23.90 19.53
C LEU A 740 30.67 23.98 20.94
N SER A 741 30.61 25.14 21.60
CA SER A 741 31.00 25.28 23.01
C SER A 741 30.05 24.53 23.96
N GLU A 742 30.46 24.32 25.21
CA GLU A 742 29.61 23.67 26.23
C GLU A 742 28.25 24.37 26.40
N ASP A 743 28.21 25.70 26.24
CA ASP A 743 27.00 26.52 26.33
C ASP A 743 26.17 26.56 25.04
N GLY A 744 26.65 25.98 23.94
CA GLY A 744 26.03 26.09 22.61
C GLY A 744 24.55 25.69 22.57
N LYS A 745 24.17 24.66 23.35
CA LYS A 745 22.75 24.25 23.51
C LYS A 745 21.90 25.36 24.13
N ALA A 746 22.42 26.05 25.14
CA ALA A 746 21.74 27.16 25.79
C ALA A 746 21.71 28.42 24.91
N LEU A 747 22.70 28.60 24.03
CA LEU A 747 22.71 29.70 23.06
C LEU A 747 21.66 29.49 21.96
N LEU A 748 21.49 28.27 21.47
CA LEU A 748 20.45 27.92 20.51
C LEU A 748 19.03 28.24 21.01
N SER A 749 18.77 28.11 22.31
CA SER A 749 17.47 28.48 22.90
C SER A 749 17.32 29.99 23.15
N LYS A 750 18.41 30.76 23.11
CA LYS A 750 18.38 32.23 23.18
C LYS A 750 18.04 32.90 21.84
N MET A 751 18.10 32.18 20.73
CA MET A 751 17.71 32.65 19.38
C MET A 751 16.18 32.75 19.22
N ARG A 752 15.53 33.55 20.06
CA ARG A 752 14.07 33.66 20.19
C ARG A 752 13.46 34.35 18.97
N TYR A 753 14.01 35.46 18.53
CA TYR A 753 13.58 36.19 17.34
C TYR A 753 13.87 35.41 16.05
N THR A 754 15.05 34.77 15.95
CA THR A 754 15.36 33.87 14.82
C THR A 754 14.38 32.68 14.76
N SER A 755 14.00 32.12 15.91
CA SER A 755 12.95 31.09 15.98
C SER A 755 11.58 31.63 15.57
N ALA A 756 11.27 32.87 15.91
CA ALA A 756 10.03 33.54 15.51
C ALA A 756 9.97 33.76 13.99
N VAL A 757 11.08 34.12 13.36
CA VAL A 757 11.24 34.21 11.90
C VAL A 757 11.00 32.87 11.23
N ILE A 758 11.57 31.79 11.77
CA ILE A 758 11.34 30.42 11.25
C ILE A 758 9.85 30.05 11.37
N LYS A 759 9.23 30.30 12.53
CA LYS A 759 7.80 30.01 12.76
C LYS A 759 6.89 30.77 11.82
N GLU A 760 7.18 32.05 11.58
CA GLU A 760 6.40 32.90 10.69
C GLU A 760 6.58 32.55 9.23
N THR A 761 7.81 32.18 8.83
CA THR A 761 8.08 31.65 7.50
C THR A 761 7.27 30.38 7.25
N LEU A 762 7.31 29.42 8.19
CA LEU A 762 6.53 28.18 8.10
C LEU A 762 5.02 28.41 8.17
N ARG A 763 4.55 29.50 8.80
CA ARG A 763 3.14 29.90 8.82
C ARG A 763 2.68 30.33 7.43
N LEU A 764 3.43 31.23 6.79
CA LEU A 764 3.09 31.80 5.49
C LEU A 764 3.38 30.85 4.33
N TYR A 765 4.40 30.01 4.47
CA TYR A 765 4.96 29.13 3.44
C TYR A 765 5.21 27.70 3.97
N PRO A 766 4.16 26.97 4.40
CA PRO A 766 4.32 25.58 4.85
C PRO A 766 4.80 24.70 3.68
N PRO A 767 5.94 23.98 3.80
CA PRO A 767 6.52 23.22 2.68
C PRO A 767 5.67 22.02 2.24
N SER A 768 4.90 21.43 3.15
CA SER A 768 4.17 20.19 2.90
C SER A 768 2.91 20.09 3.75
N GLY A 769 1.96 19.27 3.29
CA GLY A 769 0.72 18.93 3.99
C GLY A 769 0.41 17.45 3.83
N SER A 770 -0.41 16.89 4.74
CA SER A 770 -0.72 15.47 4.72
C SER A 770 -2.20 15.20 4.42
N ALA A 771 -2.45 14.18 3.61
CA ALA A 771 -3.79 13.72 3.29
C ALA A 771 -4.20 12.52 4.16
N ARG A 772 -5.49 12.42 4.47
CA ARG A 772 -6.12 11.31 5.20
C ARG A 772 -7.26 10.74 4.38
N TYR A 773 -7.54 9.46 4.51
CA TYR A 773 -8.68 8.84 3.83
C TYR A 773 -9.76 8.44 4.82
N ALA A 774 -10.90 9.10 4.73
CA ALA A 774 -12.10 8.70 5.44
C ALA A 774 -12.67 7.46 4.75
N GLY A 775 -12.48 6.28 5.32
CA GLY A 775 -12.97 5.03 4.75
C GLY A 775 -14.48 5.06 4.49
N ARG A 776 -14.97 4.32 3.50
CA ARG A 776 -16.42 4.13 3.34
C ARG A 776 -16.97 3.44 4.59
N GLY A 777 -18.00 4.01 5.20
CA GLY A 777 -18.52 3.54 6.47
C GLY A 777 -17.69 3.99 7.68
N SER A 778 -16.69 4.87 7.51
CA SER A 778 -15.96 5.50 8.63
C SER A 778 -16.84 6.43 9.46
N GLY A 779 -18.02 6.80 8.95
CA GLY A 779 -18.97 7.79 9.48
C GLY A 779 -18.32 9.04 10.07
N LEU A 780 -17.13 9.39 9.57
CA LEU A 780 -16.45 10.60 9.95
C LEU A 780 -17.30 11.76 9.47
N THR A 781 -17.65 12.67 10.37
CA THR A 781 -18.46 13.83 10.03
C THR A 781 -17.70 15.12 10.29
N LEU A 782 -17.86 16.10 9.40
CA LEU A 782 -17.42 17.47 9.61
C LEU A 782 -18.61 18.35 9.92
N ARG A 783 -18.48 19.22 10.93
CA ARG A 783 -19.41 20.31 11.19
C ARG A 783 -18.97 21.51 10.34
N LEU A 784 -19.83 21.95 9.44
CA LEU A 784 -19.62 23.11 8.59
C LEU A 784 -19.94 24.40 9.36
N PRO A 785 -19.44 25.57 8.91
CA PRO A 785 -19.69 26.86 9.58
C PRO A 785 -21.17 27.20 9.78
N ASN A 786 -22.05 26.75 8.88
CA ASN A 786 -23.51 26.90 8.99
C ASN A 786 -24.18 25.92 9.96
N GLY A 787 -23.41 25.20 10.78
CA GLY A 787 -23.89 24.23 11.75
C GLY A 787 -24.27 22.86 11.17
N ARG A 788 -24.31 22.70 9.85
CA ARG A 788 -24.62 21.40 9.20
C ARG A 788 -23.51 20.39 9.46
N VAL A 789 -23.91 19.16 9.74
CA VAL A 789 -23.00 18.02 9.90
C VAL A 789 -23.01 17.21 8.61
N SER A 790 -21.86 17.01 7.98
CA SER A 790 -21.72 16.28 6.72
C SER A 790 -20.81 15.06 6.90
N CYS A 791 -21.28 13.89 6.47
CA CYS A 791 -20.45 12.68 6.42
C CYS A 791 -19.44 12.80 5.27
N VAL A 792 -18.17 12.49 5.55
CA VAL A 792 -17.07 12.57 4.58
C VAL A 792 -16.53 11.21 4.18
N ASP A 793 -17.30 10.15 4.39
CA ASP A 793 -16.95 8.79 4.00
C ASP A 793 -16.62 8.65 2.52
N GLY A 794 -15.57 7.89 2.24
CA GLY A 794 -15.03 7.69 0.89
C GLY A 794 -14.25 8.90 0.36
N LEU A 795 -14.09 9.98 1.12
CA LEU A 795 -13.33 11.15 0.71
C LEU A 795 -11.88 11.11 1.22
N VAL A 796 -10.98 11.67 0.40
CA VAL A 796 -9.65 12.05 0.85
C VAL A 796 -9.73 13.44 1.45
N LEU A 797 -9.41 13.54 2.73
CA LEU A 797 -9.33 14.79 3.46
C LEU A 797 -7.92 15.36 3.33
N TYR A 798 -7.82 16.56 2.77
CA TYR A 798 -6.57 17.27 2.62
C TYR A 798 -6.53 18.45 3.59
N ASN A 799 -5.62 18.42 4.56
CA ASN A 799 -5.39 19.56 5.43
C ASN A 799 -4.56 20.59 4.67
N CYS A 800 -5.18 21.69 4.25
CA CYS A 800 -4.46 22.77 3.57
C CYS A 800 -3.84 23.70 4.62
N ALA A 801 -2.58 23.43 4.99
CA ALA A 801 -1.84 24.24 5.97
C ALA A 801 -1.82 25.73 5.58
N THR A 802 -1.67 26.05 4.29
CA THR A 802 -1.68 27.44 3.80
C THR A 802 -2.98 28.18 4.14
N ILE A 803 -4.14 27.53 4.02
CA ILE A 803 -5.43 28.14 4.35
C ILE A 803 -5.58 28.25 5.88
N ILE A 804 -5.29 27.17 6.60
CA ILE A 804 -5.41 27.14 8.07
C ILE A 804 -4.53 28.20 8.71
N GLN A 805 -3.29 28.36 8.22
CA GLN A 805 -2.28 29.26 8.77
C GLN A 805 -2.44 30.72 8.32
N ARG A 806 -3.46 31.00 7.48
CA ARG A 806 -3.87 32.34 7.05
C ARG A 806 -5.36 32.61 7.33
N ASP A 807 -5.95 31.85 8.26
CA ASP A 807 -7.31 32.09 8.70
C ASP A 807 -7.38 33.41 9.48
N GLU A 808 -8.17 34.36 8.98
CA GLU A 808 -8.35 35.68 9.58
C GLU A 808 -8.93 35.60 10.99
N THR A 809 -9.77 34.61 11.26
CA THR A 809 -10.35 34.41 12.60
C THR A 809 -9.31 34.03 13.64
N VAL A 810 -8.14 33.54 13.19
CA VAL A 810 -7.04 33.10 14.05
C VAL A 810 -5.89 34.10 14.07
N TYR A 811 -5.53 34.66 12.92
CA TYR A 811 -4.35 35.52 12.75
C TYR A 811 -4.68 37.01 12.60
N GLY A 812 -5.96 37.37 12.61
CA GLY A 812 -6.45 38.73 12.47
C GLY A 812 -6.14 39.34 11.09
N GLU A 813 -6.17 40.67 11.01
CA GLU A 813 -5.90 41.42 9.78
C GLU A 813 -4.48 41.14 9.23
N SER A 814 -3.52 40.87 10.13
CA SER A 814 -2.13 40.56 9.80
C SER A 814 -1.89 39.14 9.23
N LYS A 815 -2.94 38.38 8.90
CA LYS A 815 -2.86 36.99 8.41
C LYS A 815 -1.96 36.83 7.18
N ASP A 816 -1.85 37.85 6.34
CA ASP A 816 -1.05 37.79 5.12
C ASP A 816 0.31 38.47 5.24
N GLU A 817 0.61 39.08 6.39
CA GLU A 817 1.84 39.82 6.67
C GLU A 817 2.92 38.91 7.26
N PHE A 818 4.20 39.20 6.96
CA PHE A 818 5.33 38.58 7.64
C PHE A 818 5.61 39.31 8.96
N ALA A 819 5.06 38.78 10.05
CA ALA A 819 5.17 39.37 11.39
C ALA A 819 5.75 38.36 12.41
N PRO A 820 7.08 38.13 12.44
CA PRO A 820 7.73 37.27 13.44
C PRO A 820 7.35 37.62 14.89
N GLU A 821 7.13 38.90 15.17
CA GLU A 821 6.75 39.44 16.48
C GLU A 821 5.56 38.74 17.14
N ARG A 822 4.64 38.17 16.36
CA ARG A 822 3.46 37.47 16.89
C ARG A 822 3.80 36.27 17.79
N TRP A 823 5.02 35.76 17.67
CA TRP A 823 5.50 34.58 18.39
C TRP A 823 6.28 34.93 19.67
N LEU A 824 6.47 36.22 19.96
CA LEU A 824 7.27 36.71 21.09
C LEU A 824 6.39 37.08 22.30
N GLN A 825 6.98 37.02 23.49
CA GLN A 825 6.39 37.49 24.74
C GLN A 825 6.62 39.01 24.95
N ASP A 826 5.95 39.63 25.93
CA ASP A 826 6.02 41.10 26.18
C ASP A 826 7.42 41.60 26.50
N ASP A 827 8.17 40.86 27.30
CA ASP A 827 9.57 41.13 27.64
C ASP A 827 10.48 41.08 26.41
N GLU A 828 10.31 40.08 25.55
CA GLU A 828 11.07 39.89 24.32
C GLU A 828 10.76 40.97 23.29
N LEU A 829 9.48 41.32 23.15
CA LEU A 829 9.03 42.34 22.21
C LEU A 829 9.65 43.72 22.53
N ASN A 830 9.77 44.05 23.82
CA ASN A 830 10.36 45.30 24.28
C ASN A 830 11.87 45.38 24.05
N MET A 831 12.57 44.23 23.92
CA MET A 831 14.00 44.20 23.61
C MET A 831 14.29 44.39 22.12
N HIS A 832 13.40 43.93 21.24
CA HIS A 832 13.66 43.88 19.79
C HIS A 832 13.00 45.01 18.98
N LEU A 833 12.11 45.78 19.60
CA LEU A 833 11.38 46.87 18.94
C LEU A 833 11.83 48.24 19.49
N SER A 834 12.34 49.11 18.60
CA SER A 834 12.73 50.49 18.93
C SER A 834 11.50 51.35 19.26
N GLN A 835 11.53 52.17 20.33
CA GLN A 835 10.41 52.95 20.93
C GLN A 835 9.52 53.81 19.98
N ASN A 836 8.89 53.24 18.96
CA ASN A 836 8.15 53.94 17.92
C ASN A 836 6.67 53.51 17.93
N LYS A 837 5.75 54.48 17.87
CA LYS A 837 4.31 54.27 18.06
C LYS A 837 3.63 53.33 17.04
N ASP A 838 4.21 53.15 15.85
CA ASP A 838 3.67 52.23 14.82
C ASP A 838 3.79 50.73 15.19
N GLN A 839 4.51 50.40 16.28
CA GLN A 839 4.76 49.02 16.72
C GLN A 839 3.68 48.43 17.62
N ASP A 840 2.75 49.24 18.14
CA ASP A 840 1.64 48.73 18.96
C ASP A 840 0.76 47.74 18.16
N ARG A 841 0.69 47.85 16.83
CA ARG A 841 -0.06 46.91 15.97
C ARG A 841 0.46 45.47 16.05
N TYR A 842 1.77 45.27 16.27
CA TYR A 842 2.34 43.92 16.37
C TYR A 842 2.18 43.32 17.77
N ARG A 843 1.96 44.15 18.80
CA ARG A 843 1.48 43.69 20.12
C ARG A 843 0.07 43.12 20.02
N GLU A 844 -0.78 43.76 19.24
CA GLU A 844 -2.15 43.30 18.97
C GLU A 844 -2.19 42.05 18.06
N ALA A 845 -1.17 41.86 17.20
CA ALA A 845 -1.05 40.70 16.31
C ALA A 845 -0.55 39.40 16.98
N ARG A 846 -0.48 39.33 18.32
CA ARG A 846 -0.03 38.13 19.04
C ARG A 846 -0.83 36.89 18.65
N PHE A 847 -0.15 35.77 18.54
CA PHE A 847 -0.83 34.50 18.32
C PHE A 847 -1.58 34.08 19.60
N ALA A 848 -2.89 34.35 19.63
CA ALA A 848 -3.83 33.87 20.65
C ALA A 848 -4.70 32.69 20.17
N GLY A 849 -4.40 32.17 18.97
CA GLY A 849 -5.13 31.10 18.33
C GLY A 849 -4.96 29.73 19.01
N PRO A 850 -5.83 28.75 18.69
CA PRO A 850 -5.67 27.39 19.19
C PRO A 850 -4.33 26.82 18.71
N PRO A 851 -3.59 26.06 19.55
CA PRO A 851 -2.28 25.51 19.16
C PRO A 851 -2.29 24.73 17.83
N SER A 852 -3.43 24.14 17.46
CA SER A 852 -3.62 23.42 16.20
C SER A 852 -3.63 24.29 14.93
N ALA A 853 -3.72 25.61 15.05
CA ALA A 853 -3.71 26.51 13.89
C ALA A 853 -2.31 26.68 13.29
N TRP A 854 -1.25 26.65 14.11
CA TRP A 854 0.12 26.55 13.60
C TRP A 854 0.48 25.06 13.42
N ARG A 855 0.57 24.63 12.16
CA ARG A 855 0.62 23.21 11.78
C ARG A 855 1.61 22.88 10.63
N PRO A 856 2.82 23.47 10.56
CA PRO A 856 3.75 23.15 9.48
C PRO A 856 4.35 21.74 9.60
N PHE A 857 4.35 21.18 10.82
CA PHE A 857 4.85 19.83 11.12
C PHE A 857 3.72 18.81 11.36
N GLU A 858 2.49 19.13 10.96
CA GLU A 858 1.27 18.40 11.34
C GLU A 858 1.04 18.31 12.86
N ARG A 859 -0.08 17.71 13.27
CA ARG A 859 -0.37 17.41 14.68
C ARG A 859 -0.99 16.03 14.84
N GLY A 860 -0.88 15.50 16.07
CA GLY A 860 -1.33 14.17 16.44
C GLY A 860 -0.21 13.13 16.33
N PRO A 861 -0.52 11.83 16.41
CA PRO A 861 0.49 10.76 16.42
C PRO A 861 1.37 10.78 15.16
N ARG A 862 0.84 11.25 14.03
CA ARG A 862 1.55 11.32 12.74
C ARG A 862 2.30 12.65 12.52
N ASN A 863 2.60 13.42 13.57
CA ASN A 863 3.39 14.65 13.45
C ASN A 863 4.82 14.35 12.94
N CYS A 864 5.49 15.37 12.41
CA CYS A 864 6.84 15.24 11.88
C CYS A 864 7.80 14.72 12.97
N ILE A 865 8.62 13.72 12.63
CA ILE A 865 9.66 13.21 13.54
C ILE A 865 10.91 14.13 13.54
N GLY A 866 11.18 14.77 12.40
CA GLY A 866 12.35 15.64 12.19
C GLY A 866 12.12 17.10 12.55
N GLN A 867 11.06 17.44 13.29
CA GLN A 867 10.76 18.84 13.66
C GLN A 867 11.94 19.49 14.39
N GLU A 868 12.50 18.82 15.41
CA GLU A 868 13.62 19.37 16.19
C GLU A 868 14.87 19.55 15.32
N LEU A 869 15.15 18.60 14.42
CA LEU A 869 16.25 18.69 13.47
C LEU A 869 16.11 19.93 12.58
N ALA A 870 14.96 20.09 11.91
CA ALA A 870 14.70 21.20 11.01
C ALA A 870 14.83 22.56 11.74
N MET A 871 14.37 22.64 13.00
CA MET A 871 14.47 23.86 13.80
C MET A 871 15.92 24.17 14.20
N ILE A 872 16.74 23.18 14.53
CA ILE A 872 18.18 23.37 14.85
C ILE A 872 18.94 23.79 13.59
N GLU A 873 18.74 23.04 12.50
CA GLU A 873 19.37 23.27 11.20
C GLU A 873 19.07 24.68 10.67
N ALA A 874 17.80 25.10 10.65
CA ALA A 874 17.42 26.42 10.15
C ALA A 874 18.01 27.56 11.00
N ARG A 875 18.06 27.41 12.33
CA ARG A 875 18.67 28.43 13.21
C ARG A 875 20.17 28.57 12.96
N LEU A 876 20.88 27.46 12.86
CA LEU A 876 22.31 27.44 12.56
C LEU A 876 22.59 28.14 11.23
N ILE A 877 21.88 27.75 10.17
CA ILE A 877 22.13 28.28 8.82
C ILE A 877 21.77 29.76 8.75
N LEU A 878 20.61 30.18 9.27
CA LEU A 878 20.23 31.58 9.29
C LEU A 878 21.24 32.40 10.09
N ALA A 879 21.68 31.94 11.26
CA ALA A 879 22.68 32.63 12.06
C ALA A 879 24.02 32.84 11.32
N SER A 880 24.45 31.85 10.53
CA SER A 880 25.68 31.93 9.73
C SER A 880 25.58 32.82 8.49
N VAL A 881 24.36 33.00 7.96
CA VAL A 881 24.15 33.63 6.65
C VAL A 881 23.65 35.07 6.77
N VAL A 882 22.66 35.35 7.62
CA VAL A 882 22.00 36.68 7.67
C VAL A 882 22.89 37.77 8.25
N ARG A 883 23.90 37.41 9.06
CA ARG A 883 24.90 38.35 9.60
C ARG A 883 25.97 38.76 8.59
N ARG A 884 26.10 37.98 7.49
CA ARG A 884 27.19 38.10 6.53
C ARG A 884 26.75 38.69 5.20
N TYR A 885 25.53 38.39 4.75
CA TYR A 885 25.05 38.79 3.43
C TYR A 885 23.78 39.60 3.48
N ASP A 886 23.66 40.53 2.54
CA ASP A 886 22.40 41.14 2.12
C ASP A 886 21.92 40.43 0.86
N PHE A 887 20.79 39.72 0.97
CA PHE A 887 20.19 39.05 -0.19
C PHE A 887 19.30 40.02 -0.96
N ALA A 888 19.36 39.97 -2.29
CA ALA A 888 18.46 40.69 -3.17
C ALA A 888 17.82 39.73 -4.19
N LYS A 889 16.49 39.76 -4.30
CA LYS A 889 15.77 38.95 -5.30
C LYS A 889 15.77 39.64 -6.65
N VAL A 890 16.22 38.95 -7.68
CA VAL A 890 16.15 39.42 -9.08
C VAL A 890 15.00 38.76 -9.83
N GLY A 891 14.23 39.52 -10.63
CA GLY A 891 13.14 39.02 -11.45
C GLY A 891 11.79 38.89 -10.72
N LEU A 892 11.14 37.71 -10.79
CA LEU A 892 9.87 37.51 -10.08
C LEU A 892 10.06 37.69 -8.57
N GLY A 893 9.17 38.47 -7.95
CA GLY A 893 9.24 38.87 -6.53
C GLY A 893 10.33 39.89 -6.20
N GLU A 894 10.99 40.49 -7.19
CA GLU A 894 11.95 41.58 -6.99
C GLU A 894 11.29 42.81 -6.35
N ILE A 895 12.05 43.52 -5.54
CA ILE A 895 11.62 44.74 -4.84
C ILE A 895 11.27 45.84 -5.86
N ALA A 896 10.14 46.52 -5.63
CA ALA A 896 9.75 47.70 -6.39
C ALA A 896 10.50 48.92 -5.88
N MET A 897 10.94 49.77 -6.82
CA MET A 897 11.59 51.05 -6.49
C MET A 897 10.57 52.18 -6.61
N ASP A 898 10.70 53.20 -5.77
CA ASP A 898 9.93 54.44 -5.83
C ASP A 898 10.49 55.41 -6.88
N GLU A 899 9.90 56.61 -6.97
CA GLU A 899 10.30 57.66 -7.92
C GLU A 899 11.74 58.16 -7.71
N ASN A 900 12.35 57.91 -6.54
CA ASN A 900 13.72 58.29 -6.19
C ASN A 900 14.71 57.12 -6.30
N GLU A 901 14.32 56.04 -6.98
CA GLU A 901 15.09 54.80 -7.11
C GLU A 901 15.43 54.14 -5.76
N GLN A 902 14.62 54.38 -4.72
CA GLN A 902 14.74 53.72 -3.42
C GLN A 902 13.71 52.59 -3.26
N PRO A 903 13.98 51.54 -2.47
CA PRO A 903 12.99 50.51 -2.17
C PRO A 903 11.68 51.08 -1.62
N ALA A 904 10.57 50.89 -2.35
CA ALA A 904 9.26 51.38 -1.95
C ALA A 904 8.74 50.60 -0.72
N LEU A 905 8.50 51.28 0.39
CA LEU A 905 7.99 50.67 1.63
C LEU A 905 6.46 50.75 1.67
N ASN A 906 5.79 49.63 1.93
CA ASN A 906 4.34 49.62 2.13
C ASN A 906 3.95 50.09 3.55
N SER A 907 2.64 50.25 3.77
CA SER A 907 2.04 50.60 5.08
C SER A 907 2.31 49.60 6.22
N HIS A 908 2.96 48.48 5.93
CA HIS A 908 3.29 47.42 6.88
C HIS A 908 4.81 47.31 7.14
N GLY A 909 5.61 48.25 6.64
CA GLY A 909 7.06 48.24 6.84
C GLY A 909 7.79 47.12 6.07
N GLN A 910 7.18 46.59 5.02
CA GLN A 910 7.81 45.67 4.07
C GLN A 910 8.02 46.38 2.73
N TYR A 911 9.10 46.06 2.04
CA TYR A 911 9.28 46.53 0.68
C TYR A 911 8.23 45.93 -0.25
N GLU A 912 7.64 46.76 -1.09
CA GLU A 912 6.77 46.34 -2.18
C GLU A 912 7.54 45.53 -3.21
N THR A 913 6.85 44.67 -3.95
CA THR A 913 7.48 43.82 -4.97
C THR A 913 6.80 44.01 -6.31
N LYS A 914 7.59 44.02 -7.40
CA LYS A 914 7.14 44.16 -8.79
C LYS A 914 6.12 43.09 -9.18
N SER A 915 6.21 41.92 -8.55
CA SER A 915 5.24 40.83 -8.68
C SER A 915 5.10 40.10 -7.35
N LYS A 916 3.94 39.51 -7.10
CA LYS A 916 3.71 38.70 -5.89
C LYS A 916 4.18 37.28 -6.12
N LEU A 917 5.04 36.77 -5.23
CA LEU A 917 5.55 35.41 -5.28
C LEU A 917 4.60 34.48 -4.52
N TYR A 918 4.30 33.32 -5.10
CA TYR A 918 3.42 32.32 -4.50
C TYR A 918 4.09 30.94 -4.57
N ASN A 919 3.82 30.09 -3.58
CA ASN A 919 4.05 28.66 -3.72
C ASN A 919 3.01 28.10 -4.70
N VAL A 920 3.44 27.65 -5.87
CA VAL A 920 2.55 27.04 -6.86
C VAL A 920 2.84 25.54 -6.94
N ILE A 921 1.85 24.71 -6.59
CA ILE A 921 1.85 23.30 -6.99
C ILE A 921 1.19 23.27 -8.38
N ILE A 922 1.98 23.02 -9.41
CA ILE A 922 1.47 22.93 -10.80
C ILE A 922 0.70 21.61 -10.93
N PHE A 923 -0.62 21.64 -10.80
CA PHE A 923 -1.48 20.53 -11.20
C PHE A 923 -1.75 20.66 -12.71
N PRO A 924 -1.44 19.64 -13.53
CA PRO A 924 -1.82 19.67 -14.94
C PRO A 924 -3.35 19.68 -15.05
N PRO A 925 -3.93 20.39 -16.04
CA PRO A 925 -5.37 20.39 -16.27
C PRO A 925 -5.82 18.96 -16.54
N VAL A 926 -6.55 18.37 -15.59
CA VAL A 926 -7.32 17.16 -15.83
C VAL A 926 -8.52 17.57 -16.67
N PRO A 927 -8.75 17.00 -17.88
CA PRO A 927 -10.01 17.20 -18.56
C PRO A 927 -11.11 16.55 -17.71
N ARG A 928 -11.86 17.37 -16.96
CA ARG A 928 -12.99 16.92 -16.13
C ARG A 928 -14.29 17.23 -16.84
N PRO A 929 -15.25 16.30 -16.91
CA PRO A 929 -16.61 16.64 -16.55
C PRO A 929 -16.67 16.72 -15.02
N ALA A 930 -16.82 17.94 -14.51
CA ALA A 930 -17.28 18.33 -13.18
C ALA A 930 -16.74 17.54 -11.95
N PHE A 931 -15.68 18.06 -11.33
CA PHE A 931 -15.56 17.95 -9.88
C PHE A 931 -15.93 19.31 -9.30
N ARG A 932 -16.99 19.35 -8.50
CA ARG A 932 -17.30 20.51 -7.66
C ARG A 932 -16.31 20.52 -6.49
N VAL A 933 -15.39 21.47 -6.50
CA VAL A 933 -14.76 21.93 -5.26
C VAL A 933 -15.84 22.73 -4.54
N LEU A 934 -16.42 22.17 -3.49
CA LEU A 934 -17.24 22.94 -2.57
C LEU A 934 -16.27 23.74 -1.70
N VAL A 935 -15.97 24.97 -2.14
CA VAL A 935 -15.43 26.00 -1.26
C VAL A 935 -16.58 26.41 -0.36
N GLY A 936 -16.43 26.20 0.94
CA GLY A 936 -17.37 26.59 1.98
C GLY A 936 -16.59 27.13 3.15
#